data_AF-A0AAW0V379-F1
#
_entry.id   AF-A0AAW0V379-F1
#
_cell.length_a   1.000
_cell.length_b   1.000
_cell.length_c   1.000
_cell.angle_alpha   90.00
_cell.angle_beta   90.00
_cell.angle_gamma   90.00
#
_symmetry.space_group_name_H-M   'P 1'
#
loop_
_entity.id
_entity.type
_entity.pdbx_description
1 polymer ?
#
loop_
_entity_poly.entity_id
_entity_poly.type
_entity_poly.pdbx_seq_one_letter_code
_entity_poly.pdbx_strand_id
1 'polypeptide(L)'
;MCSRSLVALLAVGTLIGGAAAFLATPLNVSDPDVANILCTHQASDKYRDHEWITQEGIRRNIREFFLAFPPPSNPSLHLPEDATLSQLFHLYYGSTASPTRFIKAVNSIAMSNINTDSSYKLRYDPELHSDAERLNNTHQELSERFPQILSSILIQESYAGARSLLGTSLHSIQDFYSHSTWIEQGNKAILSGLGLPGYDLGTVAGPSEDVCTPCPSPQGTCTGNVKVGAGLTSGYYTYYTEMGKDDLIPKPTTGGKCSHGGSQDESSLKPAVGGINKDTPYSCFSPHHYLHDQAAELAVLATKHYLNQVLNAVGFDKYRRLFDLYLGSALSISVDTTGSMGDDISAVISQVEEIVANSSPEKYILSQFNDPDCGPVFETTDGEEFLMAVRSLTAFGGGDYPELFWCGLQLALSVTPDYGDVFCFTDAVGKGRGEDARDHQPSAEAKYQGDDNPKRHHRRQEEECEEAECEQRLTDATGGLLISASKFDVSDIVGIMGSGVETSTVMVMHQEGSGMTSATFPVDDTLTDFELRLSGELTAAMLTDSGKTSYNLMDSTALEAAGVDLITFTKHFKGTAVDGAADRRVAPGRIHTQQPHCHSPRHLLPRLPRLLLPARCHASAPPPQTHGRTAAHEHGLLPRGNIGGTS
;
A
#
# COMPACT_ATOMS: atom_id res chain seq x y z
N MET A 1 16.73 -53.35 24.05
CA MET A 1 18.16 -52.93 24.04
C MET A 1 18.40 -52.08 22.80
N CYS A 2 19.35 -51.16 22.83
CA CYS A 2 19.51 -50.16 21.77
C CYS A 2 20.00 -50.76 20.44
N SER A 3 19.53 -50.19 19.33
CA SER A 3 20.35 -50.01 18.13
C SER A 3 20.13 -48.61 17.57
N ARG A 4 21.18 -47.99 17.04
CA ARG A 4 21.14 -46.65 16.45
C ARG A 4 21.04 -46.76 14.94
N SER A 5 20.36 -45.82 14.30
CA SER A 5 20.59 -45.46 12.89
C SER A 5 20.23 -43.99 12.67
N LEU A 6 20.79 -43.42 11.60
CA LEU A 6 20.95 -41.97 11.41
C LEU A 6 19.61 -41.22 11.33
N VAL A 7 19.53 -40.09 12.01
CA VAL A 7 18.68 -38.96 11.60
C VAL A 7 19.53 -38.08 10.70
N ALA A 8 19.13 -37.90 9.44
CA ALA A 8 19.71 -36.88 8.57
C ALA A 8 18.94 -35.56 8.79
N LEU A 9 19.60 -34.56 9.37
CA LEU A 9 18.98 -33.26 9.62
C LEU A 9 18.97 -32.44 8.31
N LEU A 10 17.84 -32.44 7.62
CA LEU A 10 17.65 -31.65 6.39
C LEU A 10 17.06 -30.28 6.76
N ALA A 11 17.94 -29.41 7.28
CA ALA A 11 17.57 -28.11 7.82
C ALA A 11 17.30 -27.08 6.69
N VAL A 12 16.07 -27.05 6.19
CA VAL A 12 15.56 -25.92 5.40
C VAL A 12 15.26 -24.77 6.35
N GLY A 13 16.27 -23.96 6.63
CA GLY A 13 16.16 -22.81 7.53
C GLY A 13 15.56 -21.59 6.84
N THR A 14 14.22 -21.50 6.77
CA THR A 14 13.52 -20.24 6.49
C THR A 14 13.67 -19.29 7.69
N LEU A 15 14.77 -18.53 7.70
CA LEU A 15 14.96 -17.43 8.64
C LEU A 15 14.03 -16.27 8.26
N ILE A 16 12.81 -16.31 8.81
CA ILE A 16 11.91 -15.16 8.86
C ILE A 16 12.56 -14.12 9.77
N GLY A 17 13.20 -13.11 9.18
CA GLY A 17 13.66 -11.95 9.90
C GLY A 17 12.46 -11.11 10.34
N GLY A 18 12.19 -11.05 11.64
CA GLY A 18 11.10 -10.24 12.18
C GLY A 18 11.28 -8.75 11.83
N ALA A 19 10.18 -8.05 11.59
CA ALA A 19 10.18 -6.63 11.26
C ALA A 19 10.74 -5.80 12.43
N ALA A 20 12.01 -5.41 12.33
CA ALA A 20 12.59 -4.41 13.22
C ALA A 20 12.01 -3.03 12.86
N ALA A 21 11.59 -2.27 13.86
CA ALA A 21 11.16 -0.88 13.66
C ALA A 21 12.28 -0.05 13.01
N PHE A 22 11.91 0.86 12.10
CA PHE A 22 12.83 1.73 11.36
C PHE A 22 13.46 2.81 12.27
N LEU A 23 14.37 2.39 13.14
CA LEU A 23 15.30 3.28 13.82
C LEU A 23 16.44 3.66 12.86
N ALA A 24 16.65 4.96 12.66
CA ALA A 24 17.65 5.46 11.73
C ALA A 24 19.08 5.02 12.13
N THR A 25 19.69 4.15 11.32
CA THR A 25 21.07 3.69 11.48
C THR A 25 22.00 4.41 10.49
N PRO A 26 23.23 4.79 10.91
CA PRO A 26 24.19 5.43 10.01
C PRO A 26 24.95 4.40 9.17
N LEU A 27 25.11 4.70 7.87
CA LEU A 27 26.20 4.25 6.99
C LEU A 27 26.66 2.79 7.14
N ASN A 28 25.89 1.82 6.61
CA ASN A 28 26.48 0.53 6.19
C ASN A 28 25.66 -0.31 5.17
N VAL A 29 24.59 0.22 4.55
CA VAL A 29 23.64 -0.62 3.78
C VAL A 29 23.12 0.02 2.47
N SER A 30 23.10 1.35 2.32
CA SER A 30 22.52 2.00 1.11
C SER A 30 23.34 1.81 -0.17
N ASP A 31 24.65 1.56 -0.07
CA ASP A 31 25.52 1.20 -1.19
C ASP A 31 26.45 0.03 -0.79
N PRO A 32 26.37 -1.15 -1.46
CA PRO A 32 27.22 -2.30 -1.18
C PRO A 32 28.69 -2.12 -1.58
N ASP A 33 29.04 -1.18 -2.46
CA ASP A 33 30.39 -1.00 -3.01
C ASP A 33 31.28 -0.09 -2.15
N VAL A 34 30.67 0.72 -1.30
CA VAL A 34 31.35 1.60 -0.34
C VAL A 34 31.62 0.90 1.01
N ALA A 35 30.81 -0.11 1.37
CA ALA A 35 30.79 -0.73 2.71
C ALA A 35 32.09 -1.45 3.15
N ASN A 36 32.93 -1.90 2.21
CA ASN A 36 34.15 -2.69 2.52
C ASN A 36 35.47 -1.91 2.38
N ILE A 37 35.42 -0.61 2.09
CA ILE A 37 36.61 0.21 1.81
C ILE A 37 36.77 1.27 2.90
N LEU A 38 37.84 1.17 3.69
CA LEU A 38 38.10 2.07 4.82
C LEU A 38 38.74 3.39 4.36
N CYS A 39 37.93 4.43 4.17
CA CYS A 39 38.45 5.79 4.07
C CYS A 39 38.59 6.43 5.46
N THR A 40 39.74 7.06 5.73
CA THR A 40 40.11 7.59 7.07
C THR A 40 39.30 8.80 7.55
N HIS A 41 38.27 9.21 6.80
CA HIS A 41 37.40 10.36 7.07
C HIS A 41 35.90 10.01 7.20
N GLN A 42 35.55 8.73 7.04
CA GLN A 42 34.19 8.25 6.75
C GLN A 42 33.29 8.14 8.00
N ALA A 43 33.49 9.00 9.01
CA ALA A 43 33.03 8.78 10.39
C ALA A 43 32.13 9.90 10.99
N SER A 44 31.74 10.91 10.21
CA SER A 44 30.89 12.01 10.72
C SER A 44 29.81 12.52 9.75
N ASP A 45 30.10 12.58 8.44
CA ASP A 45 29.33 13.42 7.53
C ASP A 45 28.37 12.59 6.65
N LYS A 46 27.07 12.92 6.71
CA LYS A 46 26.06 12.43 5.76
C LYS A 46 26.32 13.07 4.40
N TYR A 47 26.47 12.25 3.37
CA TYR A 47 26.51 12.69 1.97
C TYR A 47 25.15 12.49 1.29
N ARG A 48 25.03 12.87 0.01
CA ARG A 48 23.77 12.85 -0.75
C ARG A 48 23.74 11.61 -1.66
N ASP A 49 23.21 10.51 -1.14
CA ASP A 49 23.01 9.26 -1.90
C ASP A 49 21.68 9.26 -2.70
N HIS A 50 21.44 8.19 -3.46
CA HIS A 50 20.22 8.03 -4.27
C HIS A 50 18.93 8.05 -3.44
N GLU A 51 18.96 7.60 -2.19
CA GLU A 51 17.82 7.71 -1.27
C GLU A 51 17.51 9.19 -1.01
N TRP A 52 18.52 9.95 -0.56
CA TRP A 52 18.38 11.37 -0.25
C TRP A 52 17.99 12.21 -1.47
N ILE A 53 18.64 11.98 -2.63
CA ILE A 53 18.35 12.71 -3.88
C ILE A 53 16.91 12.45 -4.34
N THR A 54 16.43 11.21 -4.21
CA THR A 54 15.06 10.84 -4.56
C THR A 54 14.05 11.45 -3.59
N GLN A 55 14.27 11.34 -2.28
CA GLN A 55 13.40 11.93 -1.26
C GLN A 55 13.34 13.46 -1.36
N GLU A 56 14.46 14.15 -1.56
CA GLU A 56 14.50 15.62 -1.71
C GLU A 56 13.86 16.09 -3.02
N GLY A 57 14.11 15.38 -4.13
CA GLY A 57 13.47 15.67 -5.42
C GLY A 57 11.95 15.54 -5.36
N ILE A 58 11.46 14.49 -4.71
CA ILE A 58 10.03 14.29 -4.43
C ILE A 58 9.51 15.37 -3.48
N ARG A 59 10.19 15.66 -2.36
CA ARG A 59 9.77 16.67 -1.37
C ARG A 59 9.58 18.05 -2.01
N ARG A 60 10.52 18.48 -2.87
CA ARG A 60 10.43 19.74 -3.61
C ARG A 60 9.29 19.74 -4.64
N ASN A 61 9.04 18.62 -5.31
CA ASN A 61 7.91 18.47 -6.24
C ASN A 61 6.55 18.49 -5.52
N ILE A 62 6.39 17.71 -4.44
CA ILE A 62 5.14 17.62 -3.67
C ILE A 62 4.80 18.97 -3.02
N ARG A 63 5.80 19.73 -2.55
CA ARG A 63 5.60 21.11 -2.10
C ARG A 63 5.03 22.02 -3.20
N GLU A 64 5.54 21.94 -4.43
CA GLU A 64 4.98 22.72 -5.54
C GLU A 64 3.58 22.24 -5.95
N PHE A 65 3.33 20.92 -5.95
CA PHE A 65 2.02 20.34 -6.19
C PHE A 65 0.98 20.85 -5.17
N PHE A 66 1.29 20.79 -3.87
CA PHE A 66 0.42 21.29 -2.81
C PHE A 66 0.18 22.80 -2.87
N LEU A 67 1.17 23.60 -3.30
CA LEU A 67 1.01 25.05 -3.51
C LEU A 67 0.22 25.39 -4.79
N ALA A 68 0.27 24.54 -5.81
CA ALA A 68 -0.52 24.69 -7.05
C ALA A 68 -1.99 24.29 -6.86
N PHE A 69 -2.27 23.36 -5.95
CA PHE A 69 -3.61 22.83 -5.66
C PHE A 69 -3.95 22.91 -4.17
N PRO A 70 -4.02 24.11 -3.55
CA PRO A 70 -4.31 24.26 -2.13
C PRO A 70 -5.73 23.77 -1.77
N PRO A 71 -5.96 23.28 -0.53
CA PRO A 71 -7.27 22.79 -0.12
C PRO A 71 -8.28 23.95 -0.03
N PRO A 72 -9.59 23.73 -0.32
CA PRO A 72 -10.59 24.80 -0.27
C PRO A 72 -10.74 25.49 1.10
N SER A 73 -10.40 24.79 2.18
CA SER A 73 -10.36 25.29 3.56
C SER A 73 -9.17 26.23 3.85
N ASN A 74 -8.08 26.13 3.06
CA ASN A 74 -6.91 27.01 3.17
C ASN A 74 -6.37 27.43 1.78
N PRO A 75 -7.06 28.33 1.05
CA PRO A 75 -6.61 28.79 -0.27
C PRO A 75 -5.32 29.65 -0.23
N SER A 76 -4.84 30.01 0.96
CA SER A 76 -3.60 30.78 1.19
C SER A 76 -2.52 29.93 1.85
N LEU A 77 -2.48 28.64 1.52
CA LEU A 77 -1.55 27.65 2.07
C LEU A 77 -0.10 28.13 1.96
N HIS A 78 0.62 28.09 3.09
CA HIS A 78 2.04 28.43 3.16
C HIS A 78 2.85 27.20 3.63
N LEU A 79 3.73 26.72 2.76
CA LEU A 79 4.62 25.59 3.04
C LEU A 79 6.08 26.07 3.13
N PRO A 80 6.80 25.88 4.26
CA PRO A 80 8.22 26.18 4.36
C PRO A 80 9.07 25.42 3.32
N GLU A 81 10.24 25.95 2.97
CA GLU A 81 11.14 25.32 1.97
C GLU A 81 11.93 24.15 2.53
N ASP A 82 12.09 24.10 3.84
CA ASP A 82 12.78 23.10 4.66
C ASP A 82 11.83 22.05 5.27
N ALA A 83 10.51 22.23 5.16
CA ALA A 83 9.51 21.31 5.71
C ALA A 83 9.69 19.87 5.18
N THR A 84 9.72 18.89 6.09
CA THR A 84 9.82 17.46 5.76
C THR A 84 8.58 16.96 5.04
N LEU A 85 8.65 15.77 4.42
CA LEU A 85 7.51 15.13 3.74
C LEU A 85 6.26 15.05 4.66
N SER A 86 6.43 14.57 5.89
CA SER A 86 5.35 14.52 6.89
C SER A 86 4.83 15.92 7.26
N GLN A 87 5.71 16.91 7.43
CA GLN A 87 5.29 18.29 7.73
C GLN A 87 4.51 18.92 6.57
N LEU A 88 4.92 18.69 5.33
CA LEU A 88 4.17 19.13 4.14
C LEU A 88 2.77 18.50 4.10
N PHE A 89 2.67 17.21 4.44
CA PHE A 89 1.39 16.49 4.52
C PHE A 89 0.49 17.06 5.62
N HIS A 90 0.99 17.21 6.86
CA HIS A 90 0.22 17.76 7.99
C HIS A 90 -0.20 19.22 7.74
N LEU A 91 0.63 20.04 7.08
CA LEU A 91 0.29 21.43 6.74
C LEU A 91 -0.79 21.53 5.65
N TYR A 92 -0.90 20.53 4.77
CA TYR A 92 -1.92 20.47 3.73
C TYR A 92 -3.24 19.84 4.23
N TYR A 93 -3.15 18.79 5.05
CA TYR A 93 -4.29 17.96 5.45
C TYR A 93 -4.80 18.16 6.89
N GLY A 94 -4.02 18.78 7.77
CA GLY A 94 -4.32 18.89 9.20
C GLY A 94 -3.34 18.08 10.05
N SER A 95 -3.20 18.46 11.33
CA SER A 95 -2.20 17.87 12.24
C SER A 95 -2.48 16.43 12.67
N THR A 96 -3.71 15.96 12.51
CA THR A 96 -4.16 14.58 12.79
C THR A 96 -4.04 13.65 11.57
N ALA A 97 -3.75 14.19 10.38
CA ALA A 97 -3.73 13.43 9.14
C ALA A 97 -2.45 12.58 9.01
N SER A 98 -2.60 11.25 9.01
CA SER A 98 -1.49 10.29 8.93
C SER A 98 -0.74 10.37 7.58
N PRO A 99 0.57 10.66 7.58
CA PRO A 99 1.38 10.68 6.36
C PRO A 99 1.86 9.28 5.94
N THR A 100 1.51 8.22 6.70
CA THR A 100 2.15 6.89 6.62
C THR A 100 2.09 6.26 5.23
N ARG A 101 0.93 6.32 4.55
CA ARG A 101 0.77 5.81 3.18
C ARG A 101 1.61 6.60 2.17
N PHE A 102 1.62 7.93 2.27
CA PHE A 102 2.47 8.81 1.45
C PHE A 102 3.97 8.51 1.65
N ILE A 103 4.44 8.39 2.90
CA ILE A 103 5.84 8.06 3.19
C ILE A 103 6.20 6.66 2.64
N LYS A 104 5.33 5.66 2.76
CA LYS A 104 5.50 4.36 2.07
C LYS A 104 5.58 4.49 0.55
N ALA A 105 4.77 5.36 -0.07
CA ALA A 105 4.84 5.59 -1.51
C ALA A 105 6.15 6.25 -1.96
N VAL A 106 6.65 7.24 -1.21
CA VAL A 106 7.98 7.85 -1.46
C VAL A 106 9.10 6.82 -1.27
N ASN A 107 9.07 6.07 -0.17
CA ASN A 107 10.09 5.06 0.12
C ASN A 107 10.07 3.90 -0.89
N SER A 108 8.91 3.55 -1.45
CA SER A 108 8.79 2.57 -2.54
C SER A 108 9.51 3.03 -3.82
N ILE A 109 9.47 4.32 -4.15
CA ILE A 109 10.23 4.88 -5.29
C ILE A 109 11.73 4.87 -4.99
N ALA A 110 12.13 5.32 -3.78
CA ALA A 110 13.53 5.36 -3.37
C ALA A 110 14.16 3.95 -3.30
N MET A 111 13.45 2.96 -2.73
CA MET A 111 13.89 1.57 -2.71
C MET A 111 14.03 0.98 -4.12
N SER A 112 13.15 1.34 -5.08
CA SER A 112 13.29 0.87 -6.47
C SER A 112 14.37 1.60 -7.26
N ASN A 113 14.86 2.74 -6.77
CA ASN A 113 16.08 3.39 -7.26
C ASN A 113 17.31 2.60 -6.74
N ILE A 114 17.48 2.47 -5.42
CA ILE A 114 18.59 1.76 -4.74
C ILE A 114 18.68 0.26 -5.14
N ASN A 115 17.55 -0.37 -5.47
CA ASN A 115 17.52 -1.74 -5.98
C ASN A 115 18.18 -1.88 -7.37
N THR A 116 18.44 -0.78 -8.08
CA THR A 116 19.19 -0.80 -9.34
C THR A 116 20.67 -1.11 -9.07
N ASP A 117 21.31 -0.37 -8.15
CA ASP A 117 22.70 -0.60 -7.69
C ASP A 117 22.93 -1.97 -7.04
N SER A 118 21.92 -2.49 -6.35
CA SER A 118 22.06 -3.65 -5.46
C SER A 118 21.51 -4.96 -6.04
N SER A 119 20.65 -4.91 -7.06
CA SER A 119 20.17 -6.11 -7.76
C SER A 119 21.23 -6.64 -8.73
N TYR A 120 21.62 -7.90 -8.54
CA TYR A 120 22.57 -8.62 -9.42
C TYR A 120 22.25 -8.54 -10.93
N LYS A 121 20.98 -8.33 -11.30
CA LYS A 121 20.53 -8.23 -12.69
C LYS A 121 20.55 -6.82 -13.30
N LEU A 122 20.74 -5.78 -12.48
CA LEU A 122 20.59 -4.37 -12.89
C LEU A 122 21.92 -3.63 -12.74
N ARG A 123 22.60 -3.84 -11.61
CA ARG A 123 23.90 -3.28 -11.20
C ARG A 123 25.01 -3.25 -12.26
N TYR A 124 25.00 -4.21 -13.18
CA TYR A 124 26.05 -4.36 -14.21
C TYR A 124 25.61 -3.87 -15.60
N ASP A 125 24.41 -3.30 -15.71
CA ASP A 125 23.85 -2.76 -16.95
C ASP A 125 24.34 -1.31 -17.16
N PRO A 126 25.26 -1.06 -18.13
CA PRO A 126 25.78 0.28 -18.38
C PRO A 126 24.71 1.23 -18.96
N GLU A 127 23.60 0.70 -19.48
CA GLU A 127 22.51 1.52 -20.03
C GLU A 127 21.61 2.03 -18.89
N LEU A 128 21.49 1.29 -17.78
CA LEU A 128 20.88 1.78 -16.53
C LEU A 128 21.78 2.75 -15.75
N HIS A 129 23.09 2.52 -15.70
CA HIS A 129 24.05 3.32 -14.92
C HIS A 129 24.65 4.54 -15.65
N SER A 130 24.07 4.94 -16.80
CA SER A 130 24.57 6.03 -17.68
C SER A 130 26.02 5.84 -18.18
N ASP A 131 26.56 4.64 -18.13
CA ASP A 131 28.00 4.38 -18.09
C ASP A 131 28.60 4.02 -19.47
N ALA A 132 29.92 3.89 -19.56
CA ALA A 132 30.64 3.35 -20.73
C ALA A 132 30.33 3.98 -22.10
N GLU A 133 30.05 5.29 -22.14
CA GLU A 133 29.56 6.05 -23.31
C GLU A 133 28.18 5.62 -23.83
N ARG A 134 27.36 4.91 -23.03
CA ARG A 134 26.00 4.48 -23.35
C ARG A 134 24.91 5.53 -23.18
N LEU A 135 25.25 6.80 -23.02
CA LEU A 135 24.28 7.88 -22.81
C LEU A 135 23.08 7.88 -23.79
N ASN A 136 23.31 7.63 -25.09
CA ASN A 136 22.24 7.51 -26.07
C ASN A 136 21.32 6.30 -25.85
N ASN A 137 21.89 5.16 -25.43
CA ASN A 137 21.15 3.98 -25.02
C ASN A 137 20.33 4.26 -23.76
N THR A 138 20.94 4.81 -22.71
CA THR A 138 20.27 5.24 -21.46
C THR A 138 19.10 6.19 -21.73
N HIS A 139 19.29 7.16 -22.63
CA HIS A 139 18.23 8.07 -23.05
C HIS A 139 17.08 7.35 -23.79
N GLN A 140 17.40 6.38 -24.66
CA GLN A 140 16.40 5.56 -25.34
C GLN A 140 15.62 4.69 -24.34
N GLU A 141 16.31 3.94 -23.48
CA GLU A 141 15.76 3.14 -22.38
C GLU A 141 14.76 3.94 -21.53
N LEU A 142 15.18 5.10 -21.02
CA LEU A 142 14.33 5.99 -20.23
C LEU A 142 13.12 6.51 -21.02
N SER A 143 13.32 6.85 -22.30
CA SER A 143 12.24 7.31 -23.19
C SER A 143 11.25 6.19 -23.55
N GLU A 144 11.69 4.93 -23.59
CA GLU A 144 10.81 3.77 -23.76
C GLU A 144 10.13 3.37 -22.44
N ARG A 145 10.73 3.69 -21.28
CA ARG A 145 10.17 3.47 -19.93
C ARG A 145 9.14 4.52 -19.51
N PHE A 146 9.30 5.78 -19.92
CA PHE A 146 8.34 6.86 -19.64
C PHE A 146 6.88 6.54 -20.05
N PRO A 147 6.57 6.08 -21.29
CA PRO A 147 5.20 5.70 -21.64
C PRO A 147 4.71 4.43 -20.92
N GLN A 148 5.60 3.58 -20.39
CA GLN A 148 5.21 2.46 -19.55
C GLN A 148 4.74 2.95 -18.17
N ILE A 149 5.45 3.89 -17.55
CA ILE A 149 5.01 4.58 -16.31
C ILE A 149 3.62 5.20 -16.53
N LEU A 150 3.44 5.95 -17.63
CA LEU A 150 2.14 6.55 -17.96
C LEU A 150 1.04 5.50 -18.18
N SER A 151 1.33 4.38 -18.85
CA SER A 151 0.37 3.29 -19.05
C SER A 151 -0.02 2.61 -17.73
N SER A 152 0.94 2.38 -16.83
CA SER A 152 0.67 1.82 -15.51
C SER A 152 -0.19 2.74 -14.64
N ILE A 153 -0.05 4.06 -14.78
CA ILE A 153 -0.88 5.05 -14.06
C ILE A 153 -2.26 5.21 -14.70
N LEU A 154 -2.33 5.40 -16.03
CA LEU A 154 -3.54 5.84 -16.73
C LEU A 154 -4.47 4.71 -17.17
N ILE A 155 -3.94 3.51 -17.43
CA ILE A 155 -4.68 2.40 -18.05
C ILE A 155 -4.78 1.20 -17.10
N GLN A 156 -3.71 0.91 -16.34
CA GLN A 156 -3.65 -0.27 -15.46
C GLN A 156 -4.01 0.06 -14.00
N GLU A 157 -3.96 1.34 -13.61
CA GLU A 157 -4.01 1.83 -12.21
C GLU A 157 -3.05 1.09 -11.25
N SER A 158 -1.95 0.57 -11.78
CA SER A 158 -0.91 -0.17 -11.05
C SER A 158 0.11 0.81 -10.46
N TYR A 159 -0.30 1.54 -9.43
CA TYR A 159 0.55 2.58 -8.81
C TYR A 159 1.84 2.03 -8.20
N ALA A 160 1.84 0.78 -7.70
CA ALA A 160 3.06 0.11 -7.24
C ALA A 160 4.03 -0.21 -8.40
N GLY A 161 3.53 -0.70 -9.53
CA GLY A 161 4.33 -0.92 -10.74
C GLY A 161 4.89 0.39 -11.31
N ALA A 162 4.05 1.44 -11.34
CA ALA A 162 4.46 2.78 -11.74
C ALA A 162 5.55 3.37 -10.84
N ARG A 163 5.46 3.21 -9.51
CA ARG A 163 6.51 3.63 -8.55
C ARG A 163 7.83 2.92 -8.80
N SER A 164 7.80 1.62 -9.13
CA SER A 164 9.02 0.86 -9.42
C SER A 164 9.69 1.31 -10.73
N LEU A 165 8.92 1.38 -11.84
CA LEU A 165 9.41 1.91 -13.12
C LEU A 165 9.93 3.35 -13.01
N LEU A 166 9.29 4.18 -12.17
CA LEU A 166 9.73 5.53 -11.86
C LEU A 166 11.04 5.52 -11.06
N GLY A 167 11.17 4.72 -10.00
CA GLY A 167 12.40 4.62 -9.21
C GLY A 167 13.63 4.22 -10.05
N THR A 168 13.48 3.20 -10.90
CA THR A 168 14.54 2.77 -11.83
C THR A 168 14.78 3.78 -12.97
N SER A 169 13.82 4.65 -13.30
CA SER A 169 14.07 5.80 -14.20
C SER A 169 14.83 6.92 -13.50
N LEU A 170 14.49 7.21 -12.25
CA LEU A 170 15.15 8.23 -11.44
C LEU A 170 16.60 7.87 -11.15
N HIS A 171 16.90 6.59 -10.95
CA HIS A 171 18.26 6.07 -10.83
C HIS A 171 19.15 6.54 -12.00
N SER A 172 18.86 6.11 -13.23
CA SER A 172 19.64 6.48 -14.42
C SER A 172 19.71 8.00 -14.67
N ILE A 173 18.66 8.74 -14.29
CA ILE A 173 18.61 10.21 -14.36
C ILE A 173 19.55 10.88 -13.35
N GLN A 174 19.82 10.23 -12.21
CA GLN A 174 20.73 10.73 -11.19
C GLN A 174 22.19 10.37 -11.56
N ASP A 175 22.45 9.12 -11.97
CA ASP A 175 23.73 8.62 -12.49
C ASP A 175 24.30 9.48 -13.62
N PHE A 176 23.42 10.01 -14.48
CA PHE A 176 23.81 10.94 -15.54
C PHE A 176 24.61 12.15 -15.00
N TYR A 177 24.31 12.66 -13.80
CA TYR A 177 25.02 13.82 -13.24
C TYR A 177 26.29 13.45 -12.47
N SER A 178 26.44 12.20 -12.01
CA SER A 178 27.65 11.70 -11.35
C SER A 178 28.66 11.10 -12.35
N HIS A 179 28.21 10.24 -13.26
CA HIS A 179 29.06 9.42 -14.13
C HIS A 179 29.36 10.09 -15.49
N SER A 180 28.59 11.11 -15.90
CA SER A 180 28.87 11.88 -17.13
C SER A 180 29.76 13.11 -16.92
N THR A 181 30.22 13.69 -18.03
CA THR A 181 30.97 14.97 -18.08
C THR A 181 30.10 16.22 -18.13
N TRP A 182 28.78 16.11 -17.89
CA TRP A 182 27.83 17.23 -18.03
C TRP A 182 28.27 18.49 -17.29
N ILE A 183 28.77 18.35 -16.07
CA ILE A 183 29.19 19.46 -15.19
C ILE A 183 30.53 20.05 -15.65
N GLU A 184 31.46 19.19 -16.06
CA GLU A 184 32.80 19.53 -16.52
C GLU A 184 32.80 20.26 -17.87
N GLN A 185 31.79 20.02 -18.71
CA GLN A 185 31.50 20.84 -19.90
C GLN A 185 30.93 22.23 -19.55
N GLY A 186 30.75 22.55 -18.26
CA GLY A 186 30.35 23.86 -17.75
C GLY A 186 28.84 24.07 -17.54
N ASN A 187 28.03 23.01 -17.68
CA ASN A 187 26.58 23.11 -17.50
C ASN A 187 26.22 23.32 -16.02
N LYS A 188 25.28 24.24 -15.79
CA LYS A 188 24.78 24.63 -14.44
C LYS A 188 23.26 24.46 -14.30
N ALA A 189 22.65 23.78 -15.25
CA ALA A 189 21.24 23.45 -15.30
C ALA A 189 21.08 21.98 -15.70
N ILE A 190 19.89 21.44 -15.51
CA ILE A 190 19.54 20.07 -15.90
C ILE A 190 19.43 19.94 -17.42
N LEU A 191 19.70 18.75 -17.94
CA LEU A 191 19.30 18.39 -19.30
C LEU A 191 17.81 18.04 -19.29
N SER A 192 16.94 19.02 -19.55
CA SER A 192 15.49 18.87 -19.39
C SER A 192 14.84 17.84 -20.32
N GLY A 193 15.52 17.42 -21.38
CA GLY A 193 15.08 16.35 -22.28
C GLY A 193 15.55 14.95 -21.89
N LEU A 194 16.33 14.79 -20.81
CA LEU A 194 16.87 13.50 -20.40
C LEU A 194 15.74 12.51 -20.05
N GLY A 195 15.68 11.41 -20.79
CA GLY A 195 14.68 10.35 -20.59
C GLY A 195 13.26 10.70 -21.04
N LEU A 196 13.05 11.77 -21.79
CA LEU A 196 11.75 12.16 -22.33
C LEU A 196 11.64 11.82 -23.83
N PRO A 197 10.55 11.17 -24.29
CA PRO A 197 10.36 10.82 -25.68
C PRO A 197 10.49 12.00 -26.65
N GLY A 198 11.27 11.82 -27.71
CA GLY A 198 11.40 12.79 -28.81
C GLY A 198 12.38 13.95 -28.55
N TYR A 199 13.14 13.90 -27.47
CA TYR A 199 14.30 14.77 -27.25
C TYR A 199 15.59 14.14 -27.82
N ASP A 200 16.69 14.87 -27.70
CA ASP A 200 18.03 14.46 -28.10
C ASP A 200 19.04 14.93 -27.05
N LEU A 201 20.15 14.22 -26.89
CA LEU A 201 21.21 14.58 -25.94
C LEU A 201 22.19 15.65 -26.49
N GLY A 202 22.10 15.98 -27.77
CA GLY A 202 23.05 16.85 -28.45
C GLY A 202 24.34 16.11 -28.83
N THR A 203 25.47 16.81 -28.78
CA THR A 203 26.76 16.25 -29.23
C THR A 203 27.38 15.33 -28.18
N VAL A 204 27.04 14.05 -28.26
CA VAL A 204 27.73 12.94 -27.56
C VAL A 204 29.09 12.65 -28.24
N ALA A 205 30.09 12.26 -27.46
CA ALA A 205 31.45 12.01 -27.92
C ALA A 205 31.56 10.84 -28.91
N GLY A 206 32.38 11.00 -29.95
CA GLY A 206 32.62 9.93 -30.93
C GLY A 206 33.49 8.79 -30.36
N PRO A 207 33.37 7.53 -30.84
CA PRO A 207 34.16 6.40 -30.29
C PRO A 207 35.69 6.56 -30.35
N SER A 208 36.20 7.39 -31.25
CA SER A 208 37.63 7.74 -31.38
C SER A 208 37.98 9.15 -30.87
N GLU A 209 37.07 9.79 -30.13
CA GLU A 209 37.26 11.13 -29.57
C GLU A 209 37.92 11.04 -28.19
N ASP A 210 39.11 11.64 -28.06
CA ASP A 210 39.82 11.73 -26.78
C ASP A 210 39.18 12.81 -25.90
N VAL A 211 38.28 12.43 -25.00
CA VAL A 211 37.52 13.34 -24.11
C VAL A 211 38.23 13.65 -22.78
N CYS A 212 39.10 12.76 -22.31
CA CYS A 212 39.87 12.87 -21.06
C CYS A 212 41.39 12.86 -21.29
N THR A 213 42.14 13.45 -20.36
CA THR A 213 43.60 13.35 -20.24
C THR A 213 44.02 12.59 -18.96
N PRO A 214 45.25 12.04 -18.88
CA PRO A 214 45.72 11.35 -17.67
C PRO A 214 45.67 12.20 -16.40
N CYS A 215 45.11 11.63 -15.33
CA CYS A 215 45.20 12.15 -13.97
C CYS A 215 46.60 11.91 -13.36
N PRO A 216 46.96 12.61 -12.25
CA PRO A 216 48.25 12.40 -11.57
C PRO A 216 48.44 10.97 -11.01
N SER A 217 47.33 10.31 -10.68
CA SER A 217 47.25 8.93 -10.19
C SER A 217 45.93 8.28 -10.63
N PRO A 218 45.82 6.94 -10.69
CA PRO A 218 44.58 6.26 -11.05
C PRO A 218 43.47 6.37 -9.99
N GLN A 219 43.85 6.53 -8.71
CA GLN A 219 42.95 6.79 -7.59
C GLN A 219 43.32 8.14 -6.93
N GLY A 220 42.38 8.73 -6.19
CA GLY A 220 42.54 10.07 -5.60
C GLY A 220 41.90 11.18 -6.42
N THR A 221 41.95 12.40 -5.91
CA THR A 221 41.44 13.62 -6.58
C THR A 221 42.02 13.78 -7.99
N CYS A 222 41.15 13.92 -8.99
CA CYS A 222 41.53 14.37 -10.32
C CYS A 222 40.82 15.67 -10.68
N THR A 223 41.55 16.61 -11.31
CA THR A 223 41.03 17.93 -11.69
C THR A 223 41.48 18.29 -13.10
N GLY A 224 40.57 18.83 -13.91
CA GLY A 224 40.90 19.34 -15.25
C GLY A 224 41.33 18.28 -16.28
N ASN A 225 40.97 17.01 -16.06
CA ASN A 225 41.20 15.92 -17.03
C ASN A 225 40.22 15.94 -18.22
N VAL A 226 38.97 16.35 -18.01
CA VAL A 226 37.95 16.46 -19.05
C VAL A 226 38.27 17.65 -19.97
N LYS A 227 38.25 17.41 -21.28
CA LYS A 227 38.46 18.44 -22.30
C LYS A 227 37.18 19.22 -22.56
N VAL A 228 37.13 20.44 -22.05
CA VAL A 228 36.05 21.41 -22.30
C VAL A 228 35.87 21.62 -23.82
N GLY A 229 34.64 21.44 -24.31
CA GLY A 229 34.27 21.58 -25.72
C GLY A 229 34.44 20.32 -26.57
N ALA A 230 34.86 19.20 -25.98
CA ALA A 230 34.66 17.86 -26.56
C ALA A 230 33.19 17.40 -26.38
N GLY A 231 32.79 16.32 -27.03
CA GLY A 231 31.45 15.74 -26.88
C GLY A 231 31.13 15.28 -25.44
N LEU A 232 29.84 15.18 -25.13
CA LEU A 232 29.35 14.63 -23.87
C LEU A 232 29.69 13.13 -23.77
N THR A 233 30.27 12.70 -22.65
CA THR A 233 30.70 11.31 -22.41
C THR A 233 30.38 10.90 -20.99
N SER A 234 30.38 9.59 -20.72
CA SER A 234 30.42 9.02 -19.38
C SER A 234 31.69 8.22 -19.12
N GLY A 235 31.93 7.90 -17.86
CA GLY A 235 33.02 7.03 -17.45
C GLY A 235 32.78 5.59 -17.89
N TYR A 236 33.81 4.88 -18.33
CA TYR A 236 33.76 3.42 -18.35
C TYR A 236 34.00 2.87 -16.94
N TYR A 237 33.24 1.87 -16.51
CA TYR A 237 33.46 1.16 -15.24
C TYR A 237 33.69 -0.33 -15.51
N THR A 238 34.71 -0.92 -14.88
CA THR A 238 34.94 -2.38 -14.91
C THR A 238 35.49 -2.87 -13.57
N TYR A 239 34.84 -3.85 -12.95
CA TYR A 239 35.21 -4.41 -11.65
C TYR A 239 36.34 -5.45 -11.72
N TYR A 240 37.07 -5.61 -10.61
CA TYR A 240 38.07 -6.68 -10.40
C TYR A 240 37.47 -8.10 -10.30
N THR A 241 36.15 -8.25 -10.15
CA THR A 241 35.47 -9.53 -9.92
C THR A 241 34.99 -10.17 -11.23
N GLU A 242 34.91 -11.50 -11.28
CA GLU A 242 34.36 -12.24 -12.44
C GLU A 242 32.80 -12.12 -12.57
N MET A 243 32.13 -11.37 -11.70
CA MET A 243 30.69 -11.14 -11.79
C MET A 243 30.38 -9.97 -12.74
N GLY A 244 29.32 -10.08 -13.55
CA GLY A 244 28.90 -9.03 -14.49
C GLY A 244 29.82 -8.82 -15.70
N LYS A 245 30.92 -9.57 -15.84
CA LYS A 245 31.91 -9.35 -16.92
C LYS A 245 31.40 -9.57 -18.34
N ASP A 246 30.29 -10.29 -18.52
CA ASP A 246 29.64 -10.46 -19.83
C ASP A 246 28.77 -9.24 -20.21
N ASP A 247 28.34 -8.45 -19.21
CA ASP A 247 27.48 -7.26 -19.36
C ASP A 247 28.31 -5.96 -19.43
N LEU A 248 29.41 -5.90 -18.65
CA LEU A 248 30.28 -4.73 -18.51
C LEU A 248 31.10 -4.44 -19.79
N ILE A 249 31.14 -3.17 -20.20
CA ILE A 249 31.81 -2.74 -21.43
C ILE A 249 33.25 -2.30 -21.14
N PRO A 250 34.28 -2.98 -21.71
CA PRO A 250 35.66 -2.66 -21.41
C PRO A 250 36.10 -1.35 -22.09
N LYS A 251 36.47 -0.34 -21.29
CA LYS A 251 37.18 0.88 -21.74
C LYS A 251 38.27 0.55 -22.79
N PRO A 252 38.33 1.27 -23.92
CA PRO A 252 39.33 1.10 -24.96
C PRO A 252 40.78 1.10 -24.44
N THR A 253 41.64 0.33 -25.10
CA THR A 253 43.06 0.17 -24.73
C THR A 253 43.98 1.28 -25.24
N THR A 254 43.45 2.23 -26.03
CA THR A 254 44.16 3.39 -26.58
C THR A 254 43.22 4.59 -26.68
N GLY A 255 43.77 5.79 -26.85
CA GLY A 255 43.02 7.05 -26.82
C GLY A 255 42.85 7.60 -25.40
N GLY A 256 42.09 8.69 -25.30
CA GLY A 256 41.79 9.42 -24.07
C GLY A 256 40.33 9.30 -23.66
N LYS A 257 39.83 8.08 -23.42
CA LYS A 257 38.48 7.88 -22.90
C LYS A 257 38.42 8.04 -21.38
N CYS A 258 37.31 8.56 -20.88
CA CYS A 258 37.11 8.77 -19.45
C CYS A 258 36.82 7.45 -18.73
N SER A 259 37.35 7.28 -17.53
CA SER A 259 36.97 6.20 -16.61
C SER A 259 35.93 6.71 -15.62
N HIS A 260 35.14 5.81 -15.06
CA HIS A 260 34.36 6.08 -13.85
C HIS A 260 35.34 6.44 -12.72
N GLY A 261 36.29 5.54 -12.45
CA GLY A 261 37.28 5.68 -11.40
C GLY A 261 36.80 5.18 -10.05
N GLY A 262 37.61 5.47 -9.02
CA GLY A 262 37.49 4.89 -7.68
C GLY A 262 38.35 3.65 -7.48
N SER A 263 38.39 3.14 -6.25
CA SER A 263 39.29 2.03 -5.89
C SER A 263 38.86 0.66 -6.38
N GLN A 264 37.64 0.51 -6.93
CA GLN A 264 37.14 -0.75 -7.51
C GLN A 264 37.19 -0.79 -9.05
N ASP A 265 37.46 0.33 -9.73
CA ASP A 265 37.47 0.42 -11.20
C ASP A 265 38.82 0.05 -11.81
N GLU A 266 38.94 -1.13 -12.42
CA GLU A 266 40.10 -1.52 -13.24
C GLU A 266 40.33 -0.58 -14.42
N SER A 267 39.29 0.06 -14.94
CA SER A 267 39.40 0.91 -16.13
C SER A 267 40.26 2.15 -15.86
N SER A 268 40.29 2.61 -14.61
CA SER A 268 41.13 3.71 -14.12
C SER A 268 42.63 3.53 -14.40
N LEU A 269 43.07 2.29 -14.59
CA LEU A 269 44.47 1.91 -14.90
C LEU A 269 44.82 1.99 -16.40
N LYS A 270 43.82 2.12 -17.28
CA LYS A 270 43.98 2.21 -18.74
C LYS A 270 44.28 3.66 -19.20
N PRO A 271 44.76 3.90 -20.45
CA PRO A 271 45.09 5.23 -20.95
C PRO A 271 44.00 6.30 -20.71
N ALA A 272 44.45 7.55 -20.48
CA ALA A 272 43.74 8.51 -19.64
C ALA A 272 43.36 7.88 -18.28
N VAL A 273 44.38 7.64 -17.44
CA VAL A 273 44.23 7.06 -16.10
C VAL A 273 43.47 8.01 -15.16
N GLY A 274 42.85 7.47 -14.11
CA GLY A 274 42.02 8.20 -13.16
C GLY A 274 40.53 7.94 -13.36
N GLY A 275 39.70 8.97 -13.26
CA GLY A 275 38.27 8.88 -13.57
C GLY A 275 37.54 10.22 -13.42
N ILE A 276 36.20 10.19 -13.53
CA ILE A 276 35.34 11.39 -13.53
C ILE A 276 34.11 11.31 -12.60
N ASN A 277 33.94 10.23 -11.84
CA ASN A 277 32.76 10.04 -10.99
C ASN A 277 32.69 11.06 -9.82
N LYS A 278 31.47 11.30 -9.31
CA LYS A 278 31.12 12.39 -8.37
C LYS A 278 30.20 11.92 -7.23
N ASP A 279 30.15 10.61 -7.03
CA ASP A 279 29.09 9.87 -6.34
C ASP A 279 29.18 10.08 -4.82
N THR A 280 30.38 10.38 -4.32
CA THR A 280 30.66 10.74 -2.93
C THR A 280 31.48 12.04 -2.84
N PRO A 281 31.44 12.75 -1.69
CA PRO A 281 32.33 13.88 -1.39
C PRO A 281 33.73 13.42 -0.93
N TYR A 282 34.11 12.15 -1.15
CA TYR A 282 35.35 11.56 -0.64
C TYR A 282 36.30 11.16 -1.78
N SER A 283 37.48 11.78 -1.82
CA SER A 283 38.49 11.57 -2.87
C SER A 283 39.04 10.14 -3.03
N CYS A 284 38.70 9.23 -2.10
CA CYS A 284 39.09 7.83 -2.15
C CYS A 284 38.16 6.99 -3.04
N PHE A 285 36.87 7.32 -3.07
CA PHE A 285 35.87 6.72 -3.96
C PHE A 285 35.74 7.53 -5.25
N SER A 286 35.67 8.86 -5.11
CA SER A 286 35.28 9.73 -6.22
C SER A 286 36.40 10.65 -6.69
N PRO A 287 36.95 10.47 -7.90
CA PRO A 287 38.00 11.34 -8.43
C PRO A 287 37.55 12.81 -8.49
N HIS A 288 36.28 13.07 -8.81
CA HIS A 288 35.69 14.40 -8.91
C HIS A 288 34.80 14.76 -7.71
N HIS A 289 35.08 14.21 -6.52
CA HIS A 289 34.38 14.47 -5.25
C HIS A 289 34.01 15.94 -4.96
N TYR A 290 34.85 16.90 -5.37
CA TYR A 290 34.62 18.35 -5.23
C TYR A 290 33.45 18.89 -6.10
N LEU A 291 32.83 18.05 -6.92
CA LEU A 291 31.61 18.32 -7.68
C LEU A 291 30.37 17.57 -7.13
N HIS A 292 30.51 16.75 -6.09
CA HIS A 292 29.42 15.93 -5.53
C HIS A 292 28.16 16.73 -5.20
N ASP A 293 28.27 17.81 -4.42
CA ASP A 293 27.12 18.66 -4.09
C ASP A 293 26.45 19.28 -5.33
N GLN A 294 27.21 19.59 -6.38
CA GLN A 294 26.66 20.11 -7.63
C GLN A 294 25.97 19.02 -8.46
N ALA A 295 26.53 17.81 -8.49
CA ALA A 295 25.92 16.65 -9.15
C ALA A 295 24.60 16.27 -8.47
N ALA A 296 24.61 16.09 -7.15
CA ALA A 296 23.42 15.75 -6.37
C ALA A 296 22.33 16.83 -6.44
N GLU A 297 22.69 18.14 -6.44
CA GLU A 297 21.70 19.22 -6.60
C GLU A 297 21.09 19.24 -8.01
N LEU A 298 21.88 19.00 -9.07
CA LEU A 298 21.33 18.84 -10.43
C LEU A 298 20.46 17.58 -10.54
N ALA A 299 20.84 16.48 -9.89
CA ALA A 299 20.10 15.22 -9.86
C ALA A 299 18.75 15.35 -9.10
N VAL A 300 18.70 16.14 -8.02
CA VAL A 300 17.46 16.55 -7.32
C VAL A 300 16.57 17.37 -8.25
N LEU A 301 17.13 18.36 -8.95
CA LEU A 301 16.38 19.20 -9.88
C LEU A 301 15.87 18.42 -11.11
N ALA A 302 16.61 17.42 -11.58
CA ALA A 302 16.22 16.55 -12.68
C ALA A 302 15.12 15.57 -12.25
N THR A 303 15.26 14.97 -11.06
CA THR A 303 14.22 14.17 -10.40
C THR A 303 12.91 14.93 -10.31
N LYS A 304 12.95 16.15 -9.75
CA LYS A 304 11.80 17.07 -9.69
C LYS A 304 11.22 17.38 -11.07
N HIS A 305 12.07 17.61 -12.08
CA HIS A 305 11.60 17.92 -13.44
C HIS A 305 10.87 16.74 -14.09
N TYR A 306 11.43 15.53 -13.99
CA TYR A 306 10.83 14.30 -14.52
C TYR A 306 9.46 14.02 -13.85
N LEU A 307 9.38 14.20 -12.54
CA LEU A 307 8.13 14.15 -11.78
C LEU A 307 7.10 15.19 -12.25
N ASN A 308 7.52 16.43 -12.55
CA ASN A 308 6.63 17.44 -13.13
C ASN A 308 6.12 17.02 -14.53
N GLN A 309 6.89 16.29 -15.34
CA GLN A 309 6.40 15.75 -16.61
C GLN A 309 5.39 14.61 -16.43
N VAL A 310 5.57 13.75 -15.42
CA VAL A 310 4.56 12.74 -15.05
C VAL A 310 3.26 13.44 -14.62
N LEU A 311 3.33 14.43 -13.72
CA LEU A 311 2.17 15.25 -13.29
C LEU A 311 1.43 15.88 -14.48
N ASN A 312 2.17 16.52 -15.40
CA ASN A 312 1.60 17.15 -16.59
C ASN A 312 0.88 16.15 -17.52
N ALA A 313 1.36 14.89 -17.56
CA ALA A 313 0.81 13.84 -18.42
C ALA A 313 -0.37 13.07 -17.79
N VAL A 314 -0.39 12.90 -16.46
CA VAL A 314 -1.41 12.09 -15.77
C VAL A 314 -2.53 12.92 -15.10
N GLY A 315 -2.28 14.21 -14.84
CA GLY A 315 -3.25 15.09 -14.17
C GLY A 315 -3.34 14.90 -12.66
N PHE A 316 -4.09 15.79 -12.00
CA PHE A 316 -4.17 15.94 -10.54
C PHE A 316 -4.50 14.62 -9.81
N ASP A 317 -5.62 13.98 -10.16
CA ASP A 317 -6.15 12.83 -9.41
C ASP A 317 -5.22 11.61 -9.50
N LYS A 318 -4.74 11.30 -10.71
CA LYS A 318 -3.83 10.16 -10.92
C LYS A 318 -2.45 10.41 -10.30
N TYR A 319 -2.00 11.66 -10.24
CA TYR A 319 -0.75 12.01 -9.55
C TYR A 319 -0.85 11.84 -8.03
N ARG A 320 -2.02 12.16 -7.44
CA ARG A 320 -2.28 11.88 -6.02
C ARG A 320 -2.24 10.38 -5.71
N ARG A 321 -2.81 9.54 -6.58
CA ARG A 321 -2.79 8.07 -6.43
C ARG A 321 -1.38 7.47 -6.57
N LEU A 322 -0.52 8.02 -7.44
CA LEU A 322 0.88 7.60 -7.55
C LEU A 322 1.63 7.71 -6.20
N PHE A 323 1.30 8.74 -5.42
CA PHE A 323 1.96 9.10 -4.16
C PHE A 323 1.13 8.83 -2.89
N ASP A 324 -0.03 8.16 -2.98
CA ASP A 324 -0.96 7.94 -1.85
C ASP A 324 -1.28 9.25 -1.05
N LEU A 325 -1.46 10.37 -1.75
CA LEU A 325 -1.68 11.70 -1.14
C LEU A 325 -3.12 11.90 -0.65
N TYR A 326 -3.65 11.04 0.21
CA TYR A 326 -5.06 11.05 0.58
C TYR A 326 -5.32 10.91 2.09
N LEU A 327 -6.45 11.48 2.54
CA LEU A 327 -6.95 11.42 3.91
C LEU A 327 -7.59 10.07 4.22
N GLY A 328 -8.60 9.71 3.42
CA GLY A 328 -9.43 8.53 3.66
C GLY A 328 -8.67 7.22 3.42
N SER A 329 -8.97 6.24 4.26
CA SER A 329 -8.73 4.83 4.00
C SER A 329 -9.77 4.29 2.99
N ALA A 330 -9.96 2.98 2.92
CA ALA A 330 -11.11 2.38 2.23
C ALA A 330 -12.12 1.89 3.27
N LEU A 331 -13.41 2.14 3.01
CA LEU A 331 -14.49 1.56 3.81
C LEU A 331 -14.79 0.16 3.28
N SER A 332 -14.19 -0.85 3.91
CA SER A 332 -14.40 -2.25 3.56
C SER A 332 -15.41 -2.91 4.51
N ILE A 333 -16.59 -3.21 3.98
CA ILE A 333 -17.66 -3.90 4.70
C ILE A 333 -17.71 -5.36 4.24
N SER A 334 -17.67 -6.30 5.17
CA SER A 334 -17.87 -7.73 4.95
C SER A 334 -19.15 -8.17 5.67
N VAL A 335 -20.14 -8.73 4.95
CA VAL A 335 -21.49 -9.00 5.50
C VAL A 335 -21.91 -10.43 5.24
N ASP A 336 -22.37 -11.09 6.30
CA ASP A 336 -23.11 -12.35 6.16
C ASP A 336 -24.53 -12.11 5.60
N THR A 337 -24.89 -12.89 4.60
CA THR A 337 -26.18 -12.85 3.91
C THR A 337 -27.02 -14.12 4.12
N THR A 338 -26.61 -15.00 5.04
CA THR A 338 -27.37 -16.19 5.49
C THR A 338 -28.81 -15.87 5.89
N GLY A 339 -29.65 -16.92 5.98
CA GLY A 339 -31.05 -16.77 6.38
C GLY A 339 -31.29 -16.35 7.85
N SER A 340 -30.28 -16.46 8.73
CA SER A 340 -30.36 -16.09 10.15
C SER A 340 -30.29 -14.58 10.35
N MET A 341 -29.41 -13.90 9.60
CA MET A 341 -29.24 -12.44 9.53
C MET A 341 -30.50 -11.65 9.11
N GLY A 342 -31.64 -12.29 8.82
CA GLY A 342 -32.85 -11.66 8.28
C GLY A 342 -33.48 -10.56 9.14
N ASP A 343 -33.40 -10.67 10.47
CA ASP A 343 -33.89 -9.64 11.41
C ASP A 343 -32.88 -8.49 11.63
N ASP A 344 -31.62 -8.66 11.22
CA ASP A 344 -30.51 -7.77 11.59
C ASP A 344 -29.82 -7.10 10.37
N ILE A 345 -29.93 -7.66 9.16
CA ILE A 345 -29.35 -7.09 7.92
C ILE A 345 -29.88 -5.68 7.60
N SER A 346 -31.12 -5.37 8.01
CA SER A 346 -31.69 -4.01 7.89
C SER A 346 -31.00 -2.99 8.80
N ALA A 347 -30.46 -3.43 9.94
CA ALA A 347 -29.68 -2.58 10.83
C ALA A 347 -28.25 -2.38 10.29
N VAL A 348 -27.63 -3.42 9.72
CA VAL A 348 -26.33 -3.32 9.02
C VAL A 348 -26.40 -2.30 7.87
N ILE A 349 -27.45 -2.36 7.03
CA ILE A 349 -27.69 -1.36 5.98
C ILE A 349 -27.76 0.06 6.57
N SER A 350 -28.53 0.24 7.65
CA SER A 350 -28.70 1.55 8.30
C SER A 350 -27.39 2.10 8.90
N GLN A 351 -26.54 1.22 9.44
CA GLN A 351 -25.23 1.58 10.00
C GLN A 351 -24.24 2.02 8.91
N VAL A 352 -24.20 1.28 7.80
CA VAL A 352 -23.34 1.63 6.66
C VAL A 352 -23.81 2.92 5.98
N GLU A 353 -25.11 3.18 5.90
CA GLU A 353 -25.63 4.49 5.46
C GLU A 353 -25.14 5.65 6.34
N GLU A 354 -25.17 5.51 7.66
CA GLU A 354 -24.72 6.57 8.58
C GLU A 354 -23.20 6.79 8.54
N ILE A 355 -22.41 5.73 8.36
CA ILE A 355 -20.95 5.84 8.21
C ILE A 355 -20.57 6.52 6.90
N VAL A 356 -21.23 6.18 5.78
CA VAL A 356 -21.01 6.83 4.48
C VAL A 356 -21.48 8.30 4.50
N ALA A 357 -22.44 8.65 5.36
CA ALA A 357 -22.87 10.04 5.54
C ALA A 357 -21.91 10.87 6.43
N ASN A 358 -21.20 10.23 7.36
CA ASN A 358 -20.33 10.90 8.34
C ASN A 358 -18.82 10.82 8.04
N SER A 359 -18.41 10.14 6.96
CA SER A 359 -17.00 10.00 6.55
C SER A 359 -16.82 10.22 5.04
N SER A 360 -15.59 10.31 4.55
CA SER A 360 -15.30 10.39 3.10
C SER A 360 -14.19 9.42 2.65
N PRO A 361 -14.48 8.11 2.52
CA PRO A 361 -13.57 7.11 1.97
C PRO A 361 -13.14 7.39 0.52
N GLU A 362 -11.90 7.04 0.18
CA GLU A 362 -11.39 7.06 -1.21
C GLU A 362 -11.98 5.94 -2.08
N LYS A 363 -12.35 4.84 -1.43
CA LYS A 363 -12.80 3.59 -2.03
C LYS A 363 -13.77 2.91 -1.08
N TYR A 364 -14.84 2.35 -1.64
CA TYR A 364 -15.83 1.57 -0.91
C TYR A 364 -15.81 0.14 -1.42
N ILE A 365 -15.84 -0.82 -0.49
CA ILE A 365 -15.75 -2.26 -0.76
C ILE A 365 -16.89 -2.96 -0.01
N LEU A 366 -17.66 -3.79 -0.71
CA LEU A 366 -18.68 -4.66 -0.12
C LEU A 366 -18.35 -6.12 -0.47
N SER A 367 -17.89 -6.88 0.50
CA SER A 367 -17.73 -8.33 0.42
C SER A 367 -18.97 -9.00 1.02
N GLN A 368 -19.57 -9.94 0.29
CA GLN A 368 -20.69 -10.76 0.77
C GLN A 368 -20.23 -12.20 1.00
N PHE A 369 -20.79 -12.85 2.01
CA PHE A 369 -20.67 -14.30 2.18
C PHE A 369 -22.02 -14.92 2.60
N ASN A 370 -22.13 -16.22 2.42
CA ASN A 370 -23.29 -17.07 2.74
C ASN A 370 -22.73 -18.50 2.96
N ASP A 371 -23.59 -19.52 3.00
CA ASP A 371 -23.17 -20.92 2.81
C ASP A 371 -24.15 -21.62 1.84
N PRO A 372 -23.66 -22.37 0.83
CA PRO A 372 -22.27 -22.80 0.62
C PRO A 372 -21.41 -21.86 -0.25
N ASP A 373 -21.96 -20.71 -0.67
CA ASP A 373 -21.32 -19.80 -1.63
C ASP A 373 -20.73 -18.56 -0.95
N CYS A 374 -19.56 -18.11 -1.43
CA CYS A 374 -18.79 -16.99 -0.90
C CYS A 374 -18.53 -15.95 -2.02
N GLY A 375 -18.62 -14.66 -1.68
CA GLY A 375 -18.76 -13.57 -2.64
C GLY A 375 -20.24 -13.27 -2.99
N PRO A 376 -20.50 -12.28 -3.87
CA PRO A 376 -19.53 -11.50 -4.64
C PRO A 376 -18.81 -10.41 -3.81
N VAL A 377 -17.74 -9.88 -4.38
CA VAL A 377 -17.13 -8.61 -3.96
C VAL A 377 -17.57 -7.51 -4.92
N PHE A 378 -17.90 -6.34 -4.38
CA PHE A 378 -18.20 -5.13 -5.12
C PHE A 378 -17.24 -4.01 -4.69
N GLU A 379 -16.75 -3.23 -5.65
CA GLU A 379 -15.76 -2.16 -5.45
C GLU A 379 -16.19 -0.91 -6.22
N THR A 380 -16.14 0.27 -5.59
CA THR A 380 -16.37 1.55 -6.27
C THR A 380 -15.65 2.71 -5.57
N THR A 381 -15.63 3.87 -6.20
CA THR A 381 -15.24 5.15 -5.60
C THR A 381 -16.39 6.17 -5.60
N ASP A 382 -17.64 5.71 -5.86
CA ASP A 382 -18.86 6.50 -5.76
C ASP A 382 -19.69 6.01 -4.56
N GLY A 383 -19.92 6.90 -3.59
CA GLY A 383 -20.64 6.56 -2.36
C GLY A 383 -22.11 6.21 -2.58
N GLU A 384 -22.78 6.79 -3.58
CA GLU A 384 -24.18 6.45 -3.89
C GLU A 384 -24.27 5.12 -4.65
N GLU A 385 -23.29 4.79 -5.51
CA GLU A 385 -23.20 3.47 -6.11
C GLU A 385 -22.97 2.38 -5.04
N PHE A 386 -22.11 2.65 -4.06
CA PHE A 386 -21.92 1.79 -2.90
C PHE A 386 -23.18 1.65 -2.05
N LEU A 387 -23.87 2.75 -1.72
CA LEU A 387 -25.12 2.67 -0.97
C LEU A 387 -26.24 1.96 -1.74
N MET A 388 -26.29 2.05 -3.08
CA MET A 388 -27.20 1.23 -3.89
C MET A 388 -26.86 -0.27 -3.79
N ALA A 389 -25.58 -0.65 -3.76
CA ALA A 389 -25.17 -2.04 -3.54
C ALA A 389 -25.53 -2.53 -2.12
N VAL A 390 -25.25 -1.74 -1.09
CA VAL A 390 -25.59 -2.03 0.32
C VAL A 390 -27.10 -2.19 0.51
N ARG A 391 -27.91 -1.26 -0.03
CA ARG A 391 -29.39 -1.34 0.01
C ARG A 391 -29.97 -2.52 -0.77
N SER A 392 -29.17 -3.22 -1.58
CA SER A 392 -29.59 -4.43 -2.31
C SER A 392 -29.32 -5.74 -1.56
N LEU A 393 -28.64 -5.68 -0.41
CA LEU A 393 -28.39 -6.83 0.46
C LEU A 393 -29.71 -7.48 0.93
N THR A 394 -29.77 -8.80 0.85
CA THR A 394 -30.91 -9.61 1.33
C THR A 394 -30.42 -10.86 2.04
N ALA A 395 -31.00 -11.15 3.21
CA ALA A 395 -30.76 -12.41 3.91
C ALA A 395 -31.52 -13.57 3.24
N PHE A 396 -30.82 -14.64 2.87
CA PHE A 396 -31.39 -15.87 2.32
C PHE A 396 -30.42 -17.06 2.49
N GLY A 397 -30.91 -18.28 2.30
CA GLY A 397 -30.03 -19.45 2.29
C GLY A 397 -29.47 -19.77 3.68
N GLY A 398 -28.15 -19.90 3.76
CA GLY A 398 -27.45 -20.60 4.84
C GLY A 398 -27.46 -22.13 4.64
N GLY A 399 -26.44 -22.78 5.18
CA GLY A 399 -26.20 -24.22 5.05
C GLY A 399 -26.24 -24.95 6.39
N ASP A 400 -25.05 -25.27 6.91
CA ASP A 400 -24.83 -25.74 8.28
C ASP A 400 -23.94 -24.76 9.04
N TYR A 401 -24.35 -24.29 10.21
CA TYR A 401 -23.48 -23.53 11.13
C TYR A 401 -22.27 -24.40 11.54
N PRO A 402 -21.02 -23.87 11.62
CA PRO A 402 -20.59 -22.48 11.39
C PRO A 402 -20.67 -21.96 9.94
N GLU A 403 -20.60 -20.65 9.71
CA GLU A 403 -20.80 -20.01 8.39
C GLU A 403 -19.48 -19.49 7.77
N LEU A 404 -19.45 -19.06 6.49
CA LEU A 404 -18.20 -18.81 5.72
C LEU A 404 -17.44 -17.48 6.01
N PHE A 405 -17.46 -16.98 7.25
CA PHE A 405 -16.80 -15.73 7.69
C PHE A 405 -15.37 -15.56 7.16
N TRP A 406 -14.51 -16.58 7.30
CA TRP A 406 -13.09 -16.50 6.89
C TRP A 406 -12.92 -16.23 5.39
N CYS A 407 -13.85 -16.72 4.57
CA CYS A 407 -13.82 -16.49 3.12
C CYS A 407 -14.29 -15.08 2.76
N GLY A 408 -15.39 -14.61 3.37
CA GLY A 408 -15.87 -13.23 3.18
C GLY A 408 -14.85 -12.18 3.61
N LEU A 409 -14.18 -12.43 4.75
CA LEU A 409 -13.05 -11.65 5.23
C LEU A 409 -11.86 -11.71 4.25
N GLN A 410 -11.38 -12.89 3.85
CA GLN A 410 -10.23 -13.01 2.93
C GLN A 410 -10.49 -12.33 1.58
N LEU A 411 -11.73 -12.40 1.07
CA LEU A 411 -12.14 -11.64 -0.11
C LEU A 411 -12.03 -10.13 0.12
N ALA A 412 -12.56 -9.60 1.23
CA ALA A 412 -12.42 -8.17 1.57
C ALA A 412 -10.95 -7.75 1.71
N LEU A 413 -10.14 -8.53 2.44
CA LEU A 413 -8.70 -8.29 2.63
C LEU A 413 -7.96 -8.19 1.28
N SER A 414 -8.32 -9.02 0.30
CA SER A 414 -7.64 -9.08 -1.01
C SER A 414 -7.85 -7.85 -1.91
N VAL A 415 -8.88 -7.03 -1.65
CA VAL A 415 -9.18 -5.78 -2.39
C VAL A 415 -9.03 -4.52 -1.55
N THR A 416 -8.88 -4.66 -0.23
CA THR A 416 -8.66 -3.54 0.70
C THR A 416 -7.24 -3.00 0.54
N PRO A 417 -7.04 -1.68 0.31
CA PRO A 417 -5.71 -1.07 0.28
C PRO A 417 -4.98 -1.20 1.62
N ASP A 418 -3.64 -1.12 1.60
CA ASP A 418 -2.80 -0.93 2.80
C ASP A 418 -3.43 0.09 3.77
N TYR A 419 -3.65 -0.32 5.03
CA TYR A 419 -4.28 0.49 6.09
C TYR A 419 -5.72 0.94 5.81
N GLY A 420 -6.48 0.21 4.98
CA GLY A 420 -7.94 0.18 5.10
C GLY A 420 -8.36 -0.62 6.33
N ASP A 421 -9.49 -0.28 6.92
CA ASP A 421 -10.13 -1.08 7.96
C ASP A 421 -11.16 -2.00 7.32
N VAL A 422 -11.18 -3.27 7.72
CA VAL A 422 -12.24 -4.22 7.32
C VAL A 422 -13.18 -4.44 8.49
N PHE A 423 -14.45 -4.09 8.29
CA PHE A 423 -15.52 -4.26 9.26
C PHE A 423 -16.39 -5.46 8.87
N CYS A 424 -16.46 -6.48 9.74
CA CYS A 424 -17.20 -7.70 9.46
C CYS A 424 -18.47 -7.84 10.33
N PHE A 425 -19.59 -8.21 9.71
CA PHE A 425 -20.91 -8.35 10.34
C PHE A 425 -21.44 -9.78 10.18
N THR A 426 -21.64 -10.50 11.28
CA THR A 426 -22.11 -11.91 11.28
C THR A 426 -22.89 -12.28 12.54
N ASP A 427 -23.88 -13.17 12.43
CA ASP A 427 -24.55 -13.83 13.56
C ASP A 427 -24.11 -15.30 13.77
N ALA A 428 -23.03 -15.70 13.09
CA ALA A 428 -22.40 -17.00 13.20
C ALA A 428 -20.86 -16.93 13.21
N VAL A 429 -20.24 -17.95 13.79
CA VAL A 429 -18.77 -18.13 13.85
C VAL A 429 -18.23 -18.66 12.52
N GLY A 430 -16.91 -18.57 12.30
CA GLY A 430 -16.28 -18.89 11.02
C GLY A 430 -15.91 -20.36 10.81
N LYS A 431 -16.55 -20.99 9.83
CA LYS A 431 -16.24 -22.34 9.32
C LYS A 431 -14.83 -22.41 8.71
N GLY A 432 -14.02 -23.35 9.19
CA GLY A 432 -12.70 -23.67 8.63
C GLY A 432 -11.52 -23.16 9.46
N ARG A 433 -10.34 -23.08 8.82
CA ARG A 433 -9.11 -22.59 9.45
C ARG A 433 -8.79 -21.18 8.98
N GLY A 434 -8.85 -20.20 9.88
CA GLY A 434 -8.38 -18.82 9.64
C GLY A 434 -6.87 -18.66 9.46
N GLU A 435 -6.16 -19.70 8.99
CA GLU A 435 -4.70 -19.71 8.89
C GLU A 435 -4.15 -18.89 7.70
N ASP A 436 -4.96 -18.65 6.67
CA ASP A 436 -4.55 -17.98 5.43
C ASP A 436 -4.83 -16.46 5.41
N ALA A 437 -5.52 -15.91 6.42
CA ALA A 437 -5.83 -14.48 6.51
C ALA A 437 -4.63 -13.61 6.95
N ARG A 438 -3.51 -14.22 7.35
CA ARG A 438 -2.39 -13.58 8.07
C ARG A 438 -1.40 -12.79 7.22
N ASP A 439 -1.43 -12.93 5.89
CA ASP A 439 -0.42 -12.33 4.99
C ASP A 439 -0.75 -10.88 4.54
N HIS A 440 -1.86 -10.29 5.02
CA HIS A 440 -2.26 -8.91 4.72
C HIS A 440 -2.28 -8.07 6.01
N GLN A 441 -1.94 -6.77 5.93
CA GLN A 441 -1.86 -5.85 7.10
C GLN A 441 -2.91 -4.70 7.13
N PRO A 442 -4.22 -4.95 6.97
CA PRO A 442 -5.25 -4.03 7.48
C PRO A 442 -5.57 -4.32 8.95
N SER A 443 -6.23 -3.37 9.63
CA SER A 443 -6.96 -3.68 10.85
C SER A 443 -8.27 -4.38 10.49
N ALA A 444 -8.71 -5.33 11.33
CA ALA A 444 -9.94 -6.10 11.10
C ALA A 444 -10.83 -6.01 12.33
N GLU A 445 -11.86 -5.15 12.29
CA GLU A 445 -12.87 -5.09 13.33
C GLU A 445 -14.01 -6.07 13.00
N ALA A 446 -14.29 -6.98 13.92
CA ALA A 446 -15.33 -7.99 13.76
C ALA A 446 -16.47 -7.73 14.74
N LYS A 447 -17.72 -7.78 14.26
CA LYS A 447 -18.91 -7.77 15.12
C LYS A 447 -19.63 -9.10 15.00
N TYR A 448 -19.69 -9.80 16.13
CA TYR A 448 -20.26 -11.13 16.28
C TYR A 448 -21.51 -11.07 17.16
N GLN A 449 -22.50 -11.90 16.86
CA GLN A 449 -23.76 -11.99 17.60
C GLN A 449 -24.05 -13.47 17.88
N GLY A 450 -24.06 -13.89 19.15
CA GLY A 450 -24.31 -15.29 19.54
C GLY A 450 -24.84 -15.43 20.96
N ASP A 451 -25.84 -16.31 21.16
CA ASP A 451 -26.39 -16.68 22.47
C ASP A 451 -25.66 -17.93 23.01
N ASP A 452 -24.91 -17.78 24.11
CA ASP A 452 -24.06 -18.83 24.70
C ASP A 452 -24.89 -19.92 25.40
N ASN A 453 -25.53 -20.77 24.58
CA ASN A 453 -26.61 -21.65 24.99
C ASN A 453 -26.35 -23.12 24.60
N PRO A 454 -25.33 -23.79 25.18
CA PRO A 454 -24.84 -25.09 24.72
C PRO A 454 -25.85 -26.24 24.93
N LYS A 455 -26.78 -26.40 23.97
CA LYS A 455 -27.89 -27.36 24.06
C LYS A 455 -28.05 -28.23 22.81
N ARG A 456 -27.11 -29.19 22.72
CA ARG A 456 -27.20 -30.50 22.02
C ARG A 456 -26.95 -30.47 20.51
N HIS A 457 -25.74 -30.86 20.10
CA HIS A 457 -25.56 -31.99 19.19
C HIS A 457 -24.19 -32.68 19.40
N HIS A 458 -24.15 -33.74 20.22
CA HIS A 458 -22.93 -34.56 20.35
C HIS A 458 -22.73 -35.47 19.13
N ARG A 459 -21.69 -35.25 18.31
CA ARG A 459 -20.82 -36.34 17.83
C ARG A 459 -19.55 -35.91 17.08
N ARG A 460 -18.41 -36.37 17.63
CA ARG A 460 -17.10 -36.62 16.99
C ARG A 460 -16.19 -35.43 16.65
N GLN A 461 -15.31 -35.14 17.62
CA GLN A 461 -13.85 -35.07 17.46
C GLN A 461 -13.32 -35.14 16.01
N GLU A 462 -12.80 -34.02 15.52
CA GLU A 462 -11.36 -33.83 15.32
C GLU A 462 -10.95 -32.51 16.04
N GLU A 463 -9.71 -32.03 15.91
CA GLU A 463 -9.22 -30.87 16.68
C GLU A 463 -9.62 -29.53 16.03
N GLU A 464 -10.84 -29.08 16.34
CA GLU A 464 -11.45 -27.81 15.92
C GLU A 464 -11.15 -26.68 16.93
N CYS A 465 -11.17 -25.41 16.49
CA CYS A 465 -11.17 -24.24 17.40
C CYS A 465 -12.43 -24.30 18.27
N GLU A 466 -12.35 -24.04 19.59
CA GLU A 466 -13.60 -23.74 20.31
C GLU A 466 -14.15 -22.41 19.78
N GLU A 467 -15.47 -22.36 19.56
CA GLU A 467 -16.07 -21.69 18.40
C GLU A 467 -15.87 -20.17 18.29
N ALA A 468 -15.46 -19.47 19.36
CA ALA A 468 -15.18 -18.03 19.36
C ALA A 468 -13.69 -17.67 19.58
N GLU A 469 -12.79 -18.66 19.78
CA GLU A 469 -11.37 -18.43 20.06
C GLU A 469 -10.60 -17.96 18.81
N CYS A 470 -11.02 -18.40 17.62
CA CYS A 470 -10.30 -18.13 16.38
C CYS A 470 -10.44 -16.66 15.93
N GLU A 471 -11.62 -16.06 16.08
CA GLU A 471 -11.93 -14.66 15.79
C GLU A 471 -11.25 -13.72 16.79
N GLN A 472 -11.26 -14.04 18.09
CA GLN A 472 -10.55 -13.25 19.10
C GLN A 472 -9.04 -13.18 18.79
N ARG A 473 -8.46 -14.31 18.37
CA ARG A 473 -7.05 -14.41 17.98
C ARG A 473 -6.71 -13.70 16.65
N LEU A 474 -7.70 -13.38 15.81
CA LEU A 474 -7.52 -12.46 14.68
C LEU A 474 -7.41 -11.02 15.19
N THR A 475 -8.31 -10.60 16.08
CA THR A 475 -8.31 -9.24 16.63
C THR A 475 -7.05 -8.97 17.45
N ASP A 476 -6.59 -9.94 18.27
CA ASP A 476 -5.31 -9.89 18.98
C ASP A 476 -4.09 -9.70 18.05
N ALA A 477 -4.12 -10.32 16.87
CA ALA A 477 -2.99 -10.34 15.93
C ALA A 477 -2.97 -9.12 14.98
N THR A 478 -4.12 -8.51 14.74
CA THR A 478 -4.29 -7.33 13.86
C THR A 478 -4.34 -6.01 14.63
N GLY A 479 -4.67 -6.04 15.92
CA GLY A 479 -5.05 -4.86 16.69
C GLY A 479 -6.48 -4.39 16.43
N GLY A 480 -7.32 -5.25 15.85
CA GLY A 480 -8.75 -5.02 15.68
C GLY A 480 -9.56 -5.21 16.96
N LEU A 481 -10.86 -4.99 16.86
CA LEU A 481 -11.82 -5.12 17.97
C LEU A 481 -12.86 -6.21 17.65
N LEU A 482 -13.10 -7.13 18.60
CA LEU A 482 -14.27 -8.01 18.58
C LEU A 482 -15.38 -7.42 19.45
N ILE A 483 -16.55 -7.17 18.87
CA ILE A 483 -17.75 -6.73 19.60
C ILE A 483 -18.76 -7.87 19.62
N SER A 484 -19.07 -8.41 20.80
CA SER A 484 -20.23 -9.29 21.00
C SER A 484 -21.46 -8.45 21.36
N ALA A 485 -22.55 -8.61 20.62
CA ALA A 485 -23.82 -7.92 20.87
C ALA A 485 -25.02 -8.86 20.68
N SER A 486 -26.13 -8.59 21.37
CA SER A 486 -27.37 -9.37 21.25
C SER A 486 -28.30 -8.92 20.12
N LYS A 487 -28.03 -7.73 19.55
CA LYS A 487 -28.62 -7.12 18.35
C LYS A 487 -27.67 -6.06 17.80
N PHE A 488 -27.71 -5.81 16.50
CA PHE A 488 -27.01 -4.70 15.87
C PHE A 488 -27.81 -3.40 16.06
N ASP A 489 -27.59 -2.65 17.14
CA ASP A 489 -28.16 -1.28 17.30
C ASP A 489 -27.23 -0.23 16.66
N VAL A 490 -27.80 0.82 16.07
CA VAL A 490 -27.08 1.78 15.21
C VAL A 490 -26.17 2.71 16.02
N SER A 491 -26.66 3.19 17.17
CA SER A 491 -25.93 4.13 18.04
C SER A 491 -24.61 3.59 18.59
N ASP A 492 -24.47 2.27 18.67
CA ASP A 492 -23.35 1.60 19.34
C ASP A 492 -22.12 1.48 18.42
N ILE A 493 -22.23 1.87 17.15
CA ILE A 493 -21.29 1.51 16.08
C ILE A 493 -20.66 2.74 15.42
N VAL A 494 -21.44 3.79 15.16
CA VAL A 494 -21.03 4.94 14.32
C VAL A 494 -19.78 5.65 14.84
N GLY A 495 -19.65 5.81 16.17
CA GLY A 495 -18.45 6.39 16.78
C GLY A 495 -17.21 5.50 16.66
N ILE A 496 -17.36 4.16 16.69
CA ILE A 496 -16.23 3.23 16.59
C ILE A 496 -15.70 3.18 15.15
N MET A 497 -16.62 3.04 14.18
CA MET A 497 -16.26 2.91 12.76
C MET A 497 -15.89 4.25 12.11
N GLY A 498 -16.29 5.39 12.69
CA GLY A 498 -16.04 6.72 12.14
C GLY A 498 -14.57 7.18 12.22
N SER A 499 -13.84 6.84 13.29
CA SER A 499 -12.48 7.37 13.51
C SER A 499 -11.40 6.69 12.65
N GLY A 500 -11.51 5.39 12.41
CA GLY A 500 -10.53 4.62 11.62
C GLY A 500 -10.50 4.99 10.12
N VAL A 501 -11.66 5.32 9.55
CA VAL A 501 -11.79 5.71 8.14
C VAL A 501 -10.96 6.96 7.79
N GLU A 502 -10.77 7.87 8.74
CA GLU A 502 -10.09 9.16 8.52
C GLU A 502 -8.71 9.28 9.21
N THR A 503 -8.36 8.37 10.12
CA THR A 503 -7.10 8.44 10.88
C THR A 503 -6.39 7.07 10.97
N SER A 504 -5.09 7.02 10.67
CA SER A 504 -4.29 5.81 10.93
C SER A 504 -3.94 5.71 12.42
N THR A 505 -4.88 5.26 13.23
CA THR A 505 -4.61 4.89 14.62
C THR A 505 -3.58 3.76 14.69
N VAL A 506 -2.64 3.83 15.63
CA VAL A 506 -1.70 2.75 15.93
C VAL A 506 -2.01 2.22 17.32
N MET A 507 -2.24 0.91 17.46
CA MET A 507 -2.48 0.29 18.75
C MET A 507 -1.20 0.34 19.62
N VAL A 508 -1.19 1.22 20.62
CA VAL A 508 -0.10 1.37 21.59
C VAL A 508 -0.08 0.22 22.60
N MET A 509 -1.26 -0.29 22.97
CA MET A 509 -1.42 -1.37 23.94
C MET A 509 -2.76 -2.10 23.74
N HIS A 510 -2.73 -3.43 23.84
CA HIS A 510 -3.90 -4.30 24.04
C HIS A 510 -3.79 -4.94 25.44
N GLN A 511 -4.92 -5.19 26.10
CA GLN A 511 -4.95 -5.96 27.34
C GLN A 511 -6.31 -6.61 27.59
N GLU A 512 -6.29 -7.92 27.73
CA GLU A 512 -7.43 -8.71 28.19
C GLU A 512 -7.30 -9.11 29.67
N GLY A 513 -8.42 -9.53 30.27
CA GLY A 513 -8.42 -10.25 31.54
C GLY A 513 -9.73 -10.16 32.31
N SER A 514 -10.07 -11.25 33.01
CA SER A 514 -11.23 -11.30 33.91
C SER A 514 -10.90 -10.71 35.30
N GLY A 515 -11.64 -9.71 35.75
CA GLY A 515 -11.50 -9.11 37.08
C GLY A 515 -10.72 -7.79 37.06
N MET A 516 -9.96 -7.51 38.12
CA MET A 516 -9.24 -6.23 38.26
C MET A 516 -7.91 -6.24 37.46
N THR A 517 -7.95 -5.75 36.23
CA THR A 517 -6.76 -5.50 35.39
C THR A 517 -6.22 -4.08 35.64
N SER A 518 -4.96 -3.83 35.23
CA SER A 518 -4.34 -2.50 35.28
C SER A 518 -3.26 -2.35 34.21
N ALA A 519 -3.44 -1.37 33.34
CA ALA A 519 -2.53 -1.01 32.25
C ALA A 519 -1.63 0.18 32.63
N THR A 520 -0.41 0.25 32.06
CA THR A 520 0.37 1.50 31.96
C THR A 520 1.15 1.52 30.66
N PHE A 521 0.83 2.46 29.77
CA PHE A 521 1.58 2.74 28.54
C PHE A 521 2.44 4.00 28.70
N PRO A 522 3.60 4.11 28.03
CA PRO A 522 4.37 5.34 27.98
C PRO A 522 3.67 6.38 27.11
N VAL A 523 3.80 7.65 27.47
CA VAL A 523 3.42 8.80 26.65
C VAL A 523 4.66 9.67 26.44
N ASP A 524 4.92 10.06 25.20
CA ASP A 524 6.00 10.96 24.82
C ASP A 524 5.51 11.99 23.77
N ASP A 525 6.39 12.90 23.37
CA ASP A 525 6.06 14.03 22.49
C ASP A 525 5.62 13.62 21.05
N THR A 526 5.60 12.32 20.72
CA THR A 526 5.06 11.80 19.45
C THR A 526 3.58 11.40 19.52
N LEU A 527 3.04 11.16 20.71
CA LEU A 527 1.61 10.87 20.93
C LEU A 527 0.82 12.18 21.04
N THR A 528 0.30 12.65 19.90
CA THR A 528 -0.50 13.88 19.82
C THR A 528 -1.93 13.71 20.33
N ASP A 529 -2.47 12.50 20.23
CA ASP A 529 -3.80 12.09 20.69
C ASP A 529 -3.81 10.56 20.94
N PHE A 530 -4.80 10.02 21.64
CA PHE A 530 -4.99 8.57 21.80
C PHE A 530 -6.45 8.18 22.02
N GLU A 531 -6.92 7.16 21.30
CA GLU A 531 -8.23 6.55 21.52
C GLU A 531 -8.14 5.42 22.56
N LEU A 532 -9.16 5.27 23.41
CA LEU A 532 -9.25 4.19 24.39
C LEU A 532 -10.54 3.38 24.20
N ARG A 533 -10.47 2.33 23.38
CA ARG A 533 -11.58 1.38 23.17
C ARG A 533 -11.69 0.44 24.38
N LEU A 534 -12.90 0.26 24.92
CA LEU A 534 -13.20 -0.61 26.05
C LEU A 534 -14.49 -1.39 25.78
N SER A 535 -14.47 -2.71 25.96
CA SER A 535 -15.62 -3.61 25.76
C SER A 535 -15.73 -4.64 26.89
N GLY A 536 -16.90 -5.31 26.99
CA GLY A 536 -17.18 -6.35 27.99
C GLY A 536 -17.94 -5.89 29.25
N GLU A 537 -18.12 -6.78 30.22
CA GLU A 537 -18.87 -6.52 31.47
C GLU A 537 -18.04 -5.71 32.49
N LEU A 538 -17.96 -4.39 32.28
CA LEU A 538 -17.20 -3.48 33.14
C LEU A 538 -17.99 -3.04 34.38
N THR A 539 -17.47 -3.35 35.57
CA THR A 539 -18.04 -2.90 36.86
C THR A 539 -17.41 -1.59 37.37
N ALA A 540 -16.18 -1.29 36.96
CA ALA A 540 -15.50 -0.02 37.12
C ALA A 540 -14.39 0.11 36.07
N ALA A 541 -14.17 1.31 35.54
CA ALA A 541 -13.07 1.61 34.63
C ALA A 541 -12.53 3.01 34.95
N MET A 542 -11.21 3.11 35.15
CA MET A 542 -10.55 4.33 35.63
C MET A 542 -9.28 4.59 34.84
N LEU A 543 -9.20 5.72 34.14
CA LEU A 543 -7.95 6.26 33.61
C LEU A 543 -7.26 7.09 34.71
N THR A 544 -5.93 7.13 34.75
CA THR A 544 -5.19 8.04 35.64
C THR A 544 -3.97 8.59 34.92
N ASP A 545 -3.85 9.92 34.88
CA ASP A 545 -2.76 10.60 34.18
C ASP A 545 -1.46 10.67 35.01
N SER A 546 -0.38 11.14 34.39
CA SER A 546 0.93 11.35 35.03
C SER A 546 0.91 12.41 36.13
N GLY A 547 -0.07 13.32 36.12
CA GLY A 547 -0.36 14.29 37.19
C GLY A 547 -1.10 13.68 38.39
N LYS A 548 -1.61 12.44 38.24
CA LYS A 548 -2.46 11.69 39.18
C LYS A 548 -3.90 12.21 39.28
N THR A 549 -4.40 12.85 38.23
CA THR A 549 -5.84 13.03 38.05
C THR A 549 -6.43 11.68 37.62
N SER A 550 -7.55 11.28 38.21
CA SER A 550 -8.24 10.01 37.86
C SER A 550 -9.62 10.29 37.28
N TYR A 551 -9.90 9.72 36.10
CA TYR A 551 -11.12 9.92 35.32
C TYR A 551 -11.95 8.63 35.36
N ASN A 552 -13.23 8.73 35.74
CA ASN A 552 -14.15 7.61 35.74
C ASN A 552 -14.72 7.39 34.34
N LEU A 553 -14.27 6.35 33.66
CA LEU A 553 -14.66 6.06 32.28
C LEU A 553 -16.12 5.57 32.16
N MET A 554 -16.79 5.29 33.27
CA MET A 554 -18.20 4.85 33.32
C MET A 554 -19.21 6.01 33.53
N ASP A 555 -18.75 7.27 33.51
CA ASP A 555 -19.58 8.47 33.71
C ASP A 555 -19.32 9.54 32.64
N SER A 556 -20.01 9.45 31.51
CA SER A 556 -19.93 10.40 30.39
C SER A 556 -20.07 11.86 30.84
N THR A 557 -20.97 12.16 31.76
CA THR A 557 -21.17 13.51 32.33
C THR A 557 -19.90 14.09 32.96
N ALA A 558 -19.05 13.24 33.55
CA ALA A 558 -17.78 13.63 34.14
C ALA A 558 -16.65 13.73 33.10
N LEU A 559 -16.71 12.94 32.02
CA LEU A 559 -15.77 12.99 30.90
C LEU A 559 -15.97 14.26 30.05
N GLU A 560 -17.21 14.53 29.64
CA GLU A 560 -17.62 15.76 28.95
C GLU A 560 -17.20 17.01 29.75
N ALA A 561 -17.45 17.01 31.06
CA ALA A 561 -17.07 18.11 31.96
C ALA A 561 -15.55 18.23 32.22
N ALA A 562 -14.77 17.18 31.92
CA ALA A 562 -13.31 17.19 31.98
C ALA A 562 -12.67 17.63 30.65
N GLY A 563 -13.46 17.80 29.58
CA GLY A 563 -12.95 18.12 28.24
C GLY A 563 -12.40 16.91 27.48
N VAL A 564 -12.81 15.69 27.86
CA VAL A 564 -12.60 14.47 27.07
C VAL A 564 -13.65 14.43 25.98
N ASP A 565 -13.24 14.27 24.71
CA ASP A 565 -14.20 14.08 23.62
C ASP A 565 -14.77 12.65 23.66
N LEU A 566 -16.09 12.53 23.52
CA LEU A 566 -16.84 11.32 23.86
C LEU A 566 -17.34 10.61 22.59
N ILE A 567 -16.40 9.99 21.86
CA ILE A 567 -16.61 9.36 20.55
C ILE A 567 -17.80 8.39 20.53
N THR A 568 -17.91 7.51 21.53
CA THR A 568 -19.11 6.68 21.77
C THR A 568 -19.19 6.25 23.23
N PHE A 569 -20.40 5.96 23.73
CA PHE A 569 -20.59 5.48 25.10
C PHE A 569 -21.97 4.83 25.33
N THR A 570 -22.04 3.48 25.32
CA THR A 570 -23.26 2.72 25.59
C THR A 570 -23.16 1.96 26.91
N LYS A 571 -24.08 2.24 27.86
CA LYS A 571 -24.09 1.58 29.19
C LYS A 571 -24.64 0.14 29.18
N HIS A 572 -25.50 -0.20 28.23
CA HIS A 572 -26.12 -1.52 28.11
C HIS A 572 -26.49 -1.82 26.65
N PHE A 573 -26.06 -2.96 26.12
CA PHE A 573 -26.77 -3.60 25.00
C PHE A 573 -28.17 -4.02 25.45
N LYS A 574 -29.19 -3.86 24.59
CA LYS A 574 -30.60 -4.10 24.98
C LYS A 574 -30.93 -5.60 25.03
N GLY A 575 -30.56 -6.25 26.14
CA GLY A 575 -31.11 -7.56 26.50
C GLY A 575 -32.65 -7.50 26.61
N THR A 576 -33.33 -8.53 26.09
CA THR A 576 -34.80 -8.57 26.04
C THR A 576 -35.41 -8.59 27.44
N ALA A 577 -36.43 -7.76 27.67
CA ALA A 577 -37.24 -7.83 28.88
C ALA A 577 -38.07 -9.14 28.90
N VAL A 578 -37.60 -10.15 29.62
CA VAL A 578 -38.33 -11.40 29.83
C VAL A 578 -39.47 -11.13 30.82
N ASP A 579 -40.68 -10.97 30.29
CA ASP A 579 -41.86 -10.59 31.06
C ASP A 579 -42.20 -11.64 32.15
N GLY A 580 -42.45 -11.16 33.37
CA GLY A 580 -42.17 -11.92 34.58
C GLY A 580 -43.21 -12.98 34.99
N ALA A 581 -42.75 -14.18 35.34
CA ALA A 581 -43.57 -15.23 35.96
C ALA A 581 -43.56 -15.14 37.49
N ALA A 582 -44.62 -14.57 38.10
CA ALA A 582 -44.82 -14.54 39.55
C ALA A 582 -46.24 -14.99 39.96
N ASP A 583 -46.35 -16.06 40.77
CA ASP A 583 -47.62 -16.67 41.22
C ASP A 583 -48.43 -15.74 42.15
N ARG A 584 -49.72 -15.54 41.85
CA ARG A 584 -50.75 -15.24 42.87
C ARG A 584 -52.12 -15.81 42.49
N ARG A 585 -52.62 -16.72 43.33
CA ARG A 585 -53.92 -17.40 43.20
C ARG A 585 -55.02 -16.67 43.98
N VAL A 586 -56.25 -16.72 43.46
CA VAL A 586 -57.52 -17.11 44.13
C VAL A 586 -58.72 -16.64 43.26
N ALA A 587 -59.83 -17.39 43.31
CA ALA A 587 -61.01 -17.26 42.44
C ALA A 587 -62.26 -16.83 43.27
N PRO A 588 -63.53 -16.90 42.79
CA PRO A 588 -64.05 -17.08 41.42
C PRO A 588 -65.15 -16.06 41.00
N GLY A 589 -65.47 -16.00 39.69
CA GLY A 589 -66.59 -15.22 39.13
C GLY A 589 -67.43 -16.03 38.13
N ARG A 590 -68.70 -15.66 37.90
CA ARG A 590 -69.71 -16.48 37.19
C ARG A 590 -70.47 -15.67 36.13
N ILE A 591 -70.67 -16.26 34.93
CA ILE A 591 -71.77 -15.94 33.97
C ILE A 591 -71.62 -14.56 33.25
N HIS A 592 -72.02 -14.29 32.00
CA HIS A 592 -72.97 -14.94 31.05
C HIS A 592 -72.43 -15.09 29.61
N THR A 593 -73.19 -15.84 28.81
CA THR A 593 -73.07 -16.19 27.37
C THR A 593 -73.40 -15.08 26.36
N GLN A 594 -72.80 -15.13 25.16
CA GLN A 594 -73.54 -15.19 23.87
C GLN A 594 -72.65 -15.60 22.67
N GLN A 595 -73.26 -16.21 21.64
CA GLN A 595 -72.69 -16.50 20.30
C GLN A 595 -73.49 -15.73 19.22
N PRO A 596 -73.06 -15.70 17.94
CA PRO A 596 -73.42 -16.77 16.98
C PRO A 596 -72.21 -17.17 16.07
N HIS A 597 -72.09 -18.33 15.39
CA HIS A 597 -72.96 -19.07 14.44
C HIS A 597 -73.36 -18.23 13.18
N CYS A 598 -73.30 -18.69 11.93
CA CYS A 598 -72.74 -19.88 11.26
C CYS A 598 -72.50 -19.51 9.76
N HIS A 599 -72.26 -20.34 8.72
CA HIS A 599 -72.27 -21.79 8.48
C HIS A 599 -71.38 -22.13 7.25
N SER A 600 -71.04 -23.41 7.02
CA SER A 600 -70.46 -23.91 5.74
C SER A 600 -71.33 -25.01 5.10
N PRO A 601 -71.18 -25.28 3.79
CA PRO A 601 -71.53 -26.56 3.16
C PRO A 601 -70.30 -27.33 2.60
N ARG A 602 -70.50 -28.62 2.27
CA ARG A 602 -69.48 -29.59 1.80
C ARG A 602 -69.84 -30.15 0.40
N HIS A 603 -68.99 -31.06 -0.11
CA HIS A 603 -69.19 -32.04 -1.22
C HIS A 603 -68.77 -31.56 -2.63
N LEU A 604 -68.24 -32.40 -3.53
CA LEU A 604 -67.91 -33.84 -3.50
C LEU A 604 -66.75 -34.18 -4.50
N LEU A 605 -65.95 -35.21 -4.18
CA LEU A 605 -65.02 -35.92 -5.09
C LEU A 605 -65.75 -37.13 -5.74
N PRO A 606 -65.34 -37.75 -6.89
CA PRO A 606 -64.05 -38.50 -6.96
C PRO A 606 -63.44 -38.86 -8.36
N ARG A 607 -62.33 -39.65 -8.31
CA ARG A 607 -61.75 -40.60 -9.31
C ARG A 607 -60.68 -40.15 -10.33
N LEU A 608 -59.44 -40.56 -10.01
CA LEU A 608 -58.34 -41.06 -10.89
C LEU A 608 -58.75 -42.37 -11.63
N PRO A 609 -58.06 -42.90 -12.68
CA PRO A 609 -56.62 -43.27 -12.62
C PRO A 609 -55.77 -43.44 -13.92
N ARG A 610 -54.46 -43.74 -13.71
CA ARG A 610 -53.46 -44.39 -14.61
C ARG A 610 -52.94 -43.59 -15.85
N LEU A 611 -51.80 -43.92 -16.48
CA LEU A 611 -50.44 -44.42 -16.08
C LEU A 611 -49.55 -44.44 -17.36
N LEU A 612 -48.20 -44.45 -17.20
CA LEU A 612 -47.13 -44.87 -18.16
C LEU A 612 -46.18 -43.79 -18.74
N LEU A 613 -44.90 -43.94 -18.38
CA LEU A 613 -43.68 -43.68 -19.17
C LEU A 613 -43.38 -44.93 -20.08
N PRO A 614 -42.31 -45.01 -20.94
CA PRO A 614 -41.14 -44.14 -21.10
C PRO A 614 -40.68 -43.85 -22.56
N ALA A 615 -39.60 -43.07 -22.74
CA ALA A 615 -38.54 -43.30 -23.76
C ALA A 615 -37.26 -42.47 -23.47
N ARG A 616 -36.09 -42.97 -23.92
CA ARG A 616 -34.79 -42.25 -24.02
C ARG A 616 -34.31 -42.30 -25.47
N CYS A 617 -33.43 -41.38 -25.90
CA CYS A 617 -32.41 -41.61 -26.94
C CYS A 617 -31.20 -40.66 -26.79
N HIS A 618 -30.03 -41.06 -27.31
CA HIS A 618 -28.76 -40.32 -27.32
C HIS A 618 -28.30 -40.01 -28.77
N ALA A 619 -27.60 -38.88 -28.98
CA ALA A 619 -26.48 -38.64 -29.92
C ALA A 619 -26.11 -37.13 -29.83
N SER A 620 -24.88 -36.65 -29.60
CA SER A 620 -23.54 -36.83 -30.21
C SER A 620 -23.21 -35.77 -31.30
N ALA A 621 -22.05 -35.10 -31.16
CA ALA A 621 -21.49 -34.06 -32.06
C ALA A 621 -20.68 -34.68 -33.24
N PRO A 622 -19.91 -33.99 -34.14
CA PRO A 622 -19.01 -32.81 -33.96
C PRO A 622 -19.00 -31.78 -35.18
N PRO A 623 -17.99 -30.88 -35.37
CA PRO A 623 -18.06 -29.73 -36.32
C PRO A 623 -17.00 -29.70 -37.48
N PRO A 624 -17.00 -28.65 -38.35
CA PRO A 624 -15.86 -28.13 -39.13
C PRO A 624 -15.42 -26.72 -38.63
N GLN A 625 -14.15 -26.26 -38.61
CA GLN A 625 -12.97 -26.28 -39.50
C GLN A 625 -12.80 -25.11 -40.51
N THR A 626 -12.07 -24.08 -40.04
CA THR A 626 -10.89 -23.40 -40.67
C THR A 626 -10.76 -23.19 -42.20
N HIS A 627 -10.63 -21.92 -42.61
CA HIS A 627 -9.73 -21.33 -43.64
C HIS A 627 -9.70 -19.79 -43.43
N GLY A 628 -8.78 -18.95 -43.94
CA GLY A 628 -7.56 -19.11 -44.73
C GLY A 628 -6.91 -17.73 -45.01
N ARG A 629 -5.59 -17.63 -45.24
CA ARG A 629 -4.84 -16.36 -45.39
C ARG A 629 -5.07 -15.63 -46.73
N THR A 630 -4.91 -14.31 -46.73
CA THR A 630 -4.23 -13.55 -47.84
C THR A 630 -3.69 -12.20 -47.35
N ALA A 631 -2.73 -11.60 -48.08
CA ALA A 631 -2.13 -10.29 -47.80
C ALA A 631 -1.68 -9.60 -49.10
N ALA A 632 -1.62 -8.25 -49.13
CA ALA A 632 -1.06 -7.45 -50.23
C ALA A 632 -0.60 -6.05 -49.74
N HIS A 633 0.40 -5.47 -50.41
CA HIS A 633 0.89 -4.09 -50.23
C HIS A 633 0.13 -3.10 -51.14
N GLU A 634 0.19 -1.79 -50.83
CA GLU A 634 0.74 -0.78 -51.77
C GLU A 634 1.19 0.52 -51.08
N HIS A 635 1.87 1.42 -51.81
CA HIS A 635 2.54 2.66 -51.32
C HIS A 635 1.80 3.94 -51.76
N GLY A 636 2.00 5.10 -51.10
CA GLY A 636 1.49 6.39 -51.64
C GLY A 636 1.68 7.71 -50.87
N LEU A 637 2.91 8.22 -50.77
CA LEU A 637 3.35 9.64 -50.83
C LEU A 637 2.43 10.84 -50.44
N LEU A 638 2.99 11.71 -49.57
CA LEU A 638 2.72 13.18 -49.44
C LEU A 638 3.41 13.98 -50.61
N PRO A 639 3.36 15.34 -50.78
CA PRO A 639 2.89 16.41 -49.86
C PRO A 639 2.21 17.71 -50.45
N ARG A 640 1.82 18.63 -49.54
CA ARG A 640 1.78 20.14 -49.64
C ARG A 640 0.85 20.90 -50.63
N GLY A 641 0.21 21.98 -50.15
CA GLY A 641 -0.08 23.19 -50.95
C GLY A 641 -1.13 24.19 -50.41
N ASN A 642 -0.73 25.45 -50.15
CA ASN A 642 -1.54 26.67 -49.84
C ASN A 642 -2.43 26.64 -48.57
N ILE A 643 -2.48 27.65 -47.68
CA ILE A 643 -2.13 29.10 -47.62
C ILE A 643 -3.20 30.06 -48.16
N GLY A 644 -3.75 30.86 -47.24
CA GLY A 644 -4.58 32.04 -47.41
C GLY A 644 -5.40 32.29 -46.13
N GLY A 645 -5.45 33.48 -45.52
CA GLY A 645 -4.80 34.74 -45.88
C GLY A 645 -5.62 35.94 -45.40
N THR A 646 -5.38 36.40 -44.17
CA THR A 646 -5.95 37.64 -43.61
C THR A 646 -4.83 38.57 -43.14
N SER A 647 -5.14 39.87 -43.07
CA SER A 647 -4.19 41.01 -43.07
C SER A 647 -3.26 41.09 -41.87
#